data_AF-A0A6E8VRA7-F1
#
_entry.id   AF-A0A6E8VRA7-F1
#
_cell.length_a   1.000
_cell.length_b   1.000
_cell.length_c   1.000
_cell.angle_alpha   90.00
_cell.angle_beta   90.00
_cell.angle_gamma   90.00
#
_symmetry.space_group_name_H-M   'P 1'
#
loop_
_entity.id
_entity.type
_entity.pdbx_description
1 polymer ?
#
loop_
_entity_poly.entity_id
_entity_poly.type
_entity_poly.pdbx_seq_one_letter_code
_entity_poly.pdbx_strand_id
1 'polypeptide(L)'
;MGLWPSHVTFENSSLSAIPQTVFAKSSGVETFNASGCDIYELLPKTFRHAADLKYLYLDNNRLRKTYGSMFLGARSLELLSLSKNQLETIDPQTFRGISYVQEIDFSGNLLRTLPDLFFAEKPKLKKLSLADNFLQELKKETFGEMTALQELDLSGNMLRTLVAGTFDGPWQLEQLLLQNNRLEVIEATAFENLVKLRGLNLSNNNLKVLPATVFNSMGVLRELELQQNYLSHLDSATFEENLRLVMINLDNNTIATLQPALIQNLTDLQRFSIEYNQLQELDVQLFAHSTDLKRLWLSGNFLRHINPGTFDTLEQLEDLYLAGNLLSTFEGGLFRNCSELKELDLGGNRIKRLVAGSLEGASKLQKLTIDKNEVTEIEEHFLNDTPLLDTFSAEDNFIRNIPVGLFGKLTNLTTIILSDNQIKELAPGTFEGLESVINLHLNRNQLKHIDASLLNLTNLEYLDLSYNFIRELDETALEGVPNLVTLDLESNRLDRIPSAINKTIKLDYLGLQRNRISRLESGQFSQLSSLLTLNLDGNKIATMEQGCFRGLQSLTMLAFVNATPEYESLDLFNDLQNLTQLFMEETNYTGLNSVRLDSLQSLDILSFDTNSLIGVDPGFLSGLKNLTRISLKKSSIRFKASYFGSLPNLEYLAFTSNESIALDETFFAGAPSLQTVEIQDTLLESISVNAFRRLANLTELYIGPFKRELKDIFTGNEALKTLRMKQMSFTTLPDHFFWANRRLDTLTIDGNPNLCELKPAWFKHMAYLDYLDVSSNNISELSADLFDNTPVLHQLYLAENPLRVLDVGVFRKVGALTVLDLEDTLLTDLPVGIFDGLFKLEELFLGNNKLSNLPNGTFRELYSLRMLWLSNNSIEHVDPFLFADMPRLKEISLDDNRLTSLDDRLFAAQLALQNLHLSGNRFVAFDLTTMPYASTLIYLALDTNQLRSVKITPGLEFLTADDNQLSVVETSDSDYYRLATLSVQNNSFSSLDSIYRFDRLQELNVTLNRIAVLDFAMIATKFPRLTVLNASVCAVESLGRTDNPYELKELQHLDLSNNTLTKAEMSKMGKMPRLKTLFSADNRIHGVLRLLDRLSKF
;
A
#
# COMPACT_ATOMS: atom_id res chain seq x y z
N MET A 1 -44.28 -36.78 5.95
CA MET A 1 -45.04 -35.57 5.55
C MET A 1 -44.80 -34.53 6.62
N GLY A 2 -43.68 -33.80 6.52
CA GLY A 2 -43.44 -32.60 7.32
C GLY A 2 -43.56 -31.40 6.38
N LEU A 3 -44.35 -30.40 6.74
CA LEU A 3 -44.36 -29.11 6.06
C LEU A 3 -42.99 -28.46 6.28
N TRP A 4 -42.35 -27.96 5.23
CA TRP A 4 -41.14 -27.16 5.38
C TRP A 4 -41.50 -25.84 6.09
N PRO A 5 -40.59 -25.24 6.86
CA PRO A 5 -40.80 -23.89 7.39
C PRO A 5 -40.99 -22.89 6.24
N SER A 6 -41.70 -21.78 6.49
CA SER A 6 -41.87 -20.72 5.49
C SER A 6 -40.56 -20.04 5.10
N HIS A 7 -39.53 -20.16 5.95
CA HIS A 7 -38.17 -19.67 5.70
C HIS A 7 -37.20 -20.84 5.76
N VAL A 8 -36.55 -21.14 4.63
CA VAL A 8 -35.58 -22.23 4.50
C VAL A 8 -34.24 -21.64 4.10
N THR A 9 -33.21 -21.88 4.91
CA THR A 9 -31.84 -21.42 4.64
C THR A 9 -30.83 -22.57 4.67
N PHE A 10 -29.91 -22.53 3.71
CA PHE A 10 -28.74 -23.40 3.57
C PHE A 10 -27.45 -22.58 3.44
N GLU A 11 -27.46 -21.30 3.81
CA GLU A 11 -26.34 -20.39 3.61
C GLU A 11 -24.99 -20.99 4.07
N ASN A 12 -23.98 -20.89 3.20
CA ASN A 12 -22.62 -21.43 3.41
C ASN A 12 -22.56 -22.94 3.73
N SER A 13 -23.58 -23.71 3.34
CA SER A 13 -23.64 -25.16 3.50
C SER A 13 -23.26 -25.90 2.22
N SER A 14 -22.74 -27.13 2.31
CA SER A 14 -22.46 -27.93 1.11
C SER A 14 -23.73 -28.49 0.48
N LEU A 15 -24.29 -27.78 -0.50
CA LEU A 15 -25.50 -28.19 -1.23
C LEU A 15 -25.26 -28.12 -2.75
N SER A 16 -24.91 -29.24 -3.36
CA SER A 16 -24.59 -29.30 -4.80
C SER A 16 -25.80 -29.09 -5.72
N ALA A 17 -27.04 -29.25 -5.23
CA ALA A 17 -28.27 -29.03 -5.98
C ALA A 17 -29.46 -28.75 -5.07
N ILE A 18 -30.42 -27.94 -5.54
CA ILE A 18 -31.67 -27.65 -4.83
C ILE A 18 -32.62 -28.86 -4.92
N PRO A 19 -33.05 -29.47 -3.80
CA PRO A 19 -33.98 -30.58 -3.84
C PRO A 19 -35.37 -30.14 -4.32
N GLN A 20 -35.90 -30.78 -5.37
CA GLN A 20 -37.24 -30.46 -5.90
C GLN A 20 -38.36 -30.61 -4.86
N THR A 21 -38.15 -31.42 -3.82
CA THR A 21 -39.10 -31.65 -2.72
C THR A 21 -39.32 -30.41 -1.85
N VAL A 22 -38.41 -29.43 -1.86
CA VAL A 22 -38.56 -28.16 -1.11
C VAL A 22 -39.74 -27.36 -1.67
N PHE A 23 -39.95 -27.41 -2.99
CA PHE A 23 -41.05 -26.72 -3.67
C PHE A 23 -42.14 -27.68 -4.13
N ALA A 24 -42.44 -28.73 -3.35
CA ALA A 24 -43.59 -29.58 -3.61
C ALA A 24 -44.90 -28.78 -3.51
N LYS A 25 -46.00 -29.28 -4.10
CA LYS A 25 -47.33 -28.65 -3.96
C LYS A 25 -47.65 -28.44 -2.48
N SER A 26 -48.06 -27.21 -2.13
CA SER A 26 -48.39 -26.80 -0.76
C SER A 26 -47.21 -26.84 0.22
N SER A 27 -45.98 -26.55 -0.24
CA SER A 27 -44.81 -26.50 0.63
C SER A 27 -44.84 -25.33 1.63
N GLY A 28 -45.51 -24.21 1.29
CA GLY A 28 -45.60 -23.03 2.13
C GLY A 28 -44.29 -22.24 2.28
N VAL A 29 -43.27 -22.55 1.47
CA VAL A 29 -41.96 -21.87 1.52
C VAL A 29 -42.07 -20.52 0.84
N GLU A 30 -41.90 -19.45 1.62
CA GLU A 30 -41.92 -18.05 1.16
C GLU A 30 -40.50 -17.50 0.92
N THR A 31 -39.52 -17.95 1.68
CA THR A 31 -38.11 -17.52 1.58
C THR A 31 -37.23 -18.74 1.42
N PHE A 32 -36.40 -18.75 0.38
CA PHE A 32 -35.38 -19.77 0.17
C PHE A 32 -34.00 -19.11 -0.03
N ASN A 33 -33.07 -19.37 0.89
CA ASN A 33 -31.69 -18.91 0.81
C ASN A 33 -30.75 -20.12 0.67
N ALA A 34 -30.02 -20.20 -0.43
CA ALA A 34 -28.95 -21.16 -0.64
C ALA A 34 -27.69 -20.47 -1.18
N SER A 35 -27.34 -19.34 -0.59
CA SER A 35 -26.14 -18.59 -0.94
C SER A 35 -24.88 -19.29 -0.40
N GLY A 36 -23.76 -19.26 -1.14
CA GLY A 36 -22.50 -19.87 -0.70
C GLY A 36 -22.52 -21.41 -0.67
N CYS A 37 -23.36 -22.05 -1.49
CA CYS A 37 -23.67 -23.48 -1.39
C CYS A 37 -22.92 -24.40 -2.37
N ASP A 38 -22.08 -23.85 -3.25
CA ASP A 38 -21.45 -24.56 -4.37
C ASP A 38 -22.44 -25.14 -5.40
N ILE A 39 -23.63 -24.54 -5.55
CA ILE A 39 -24.60 -24.96 -6.57
C ILE A 39 -24.06 -24.60 -7.96
N TYR A 40 -23.86 -25.60 -8.83
CA TYR A 40 -23.35 -25.38 -10.19
C TYR A 40 -24.43 -25.50 -11.29
N GLU A 41 -25.60 -26.08 -10.97
CA GLU A 41 -26.71 -26.20 -11.92
C GLU A 41 -28.09 -26.08 -11.25
N LEU A 42 -29.02 -25.39 -11.92
CA LEU A 42 -30.44 -25.35 -11.56
C LEU A 42 -31.27 -26.11 -12.59
N LEU A 43 -31.93 -27.19 -12.18
CA LEU A 43 -32.78 -27.96 -13.10
C LEU A 43 -34.00 -27.11 -13.58
N PRO A 44 -34.40 -27.18 -14.86
CA PRO A 44 -35.46 -26.32 -15.43
C PRO A 44 -36.85 -26.39 -14.76
N LYS A 45 -37.10 -27.39 -13.92
CA LYS A 45 -38.41 -27.61 -13.24
C LYS A 45 -38.36 -27.42 -11.73
N THR A 46 -37.23 -26.95 -11.19
CA THR A 46 -37.03 -26.80 -9.73
C THR A 46 -38.13 -25.95 -9.08
N PHE A 47 -38.52 -24.84 -9.69
CA PHE A 47 -39.51 -23.91 -9.13
C PHE A 47 -40.93 -24.07 -9.70
N ARG A 48 -41.23 -25.19 -10.37
CA ARG A 48 -42.52 -25.39 -11.08
C ARG A 48 -43.75 -25.28 -10.17
N HIS A 49 -43.61 -25.57 -8.88
CA HIS A 49 -44.70 -25.56 -7.91
C HIS A 49 -44.46 -24.57 -6.74
N ALA A 50 -43.52 -23.63 -6.90
CA ALA A 50 -43.12 -22.66 -5.89
C ALA A 50 -44.07 -21.44 -5.79
N ALA A 51 -45.39 -21.67 -5.75
CA ALA A 51 -46.38 -20.59 -5.84
C ALA A 51 -46.34 -19.59 -4.68
N ASP A 52 -45.87 -20.04 -3.51
CA ASP A 52 -45.78 -19.23 -2.27
C ASP A 52 -44.43 -18.49 -2.15
N LEU A 53 -43.44 -18.79 -3.00
CA LEU A 53 -42.08 -18.24 -2.92
C LEU A 53 -42.07 -16.76 -3.28
N LYS A 54 -41.55 -15.93 -2.36
CA LYS A 54 -41.40 -14.47 -2.47
C LYS A 54 -39.94 -14.04 -2.57
N TYR A 55 -39.04 -14.66 -1.82
CA TYR A 55 -37.62 -14.29 -1.77
C TYR A 55 -36.74 -15.49 -2.12
N LEU A 56 -35.90 -15.35 -3.13
CA LEU A 56 -34.99 -16.39 -3.59
C LEU A 56 -33.55 -15.87 -3.67
N TYR A 57 -32.68 -16.41 -2.83
CA TYR A 57 -31.24 -16.07 -2.78
C TYR A 57 -30.41 -17.28 -3.21
N LEU A 58 -29.62 -17.09 -4.28
CA LEU A 58 -28.74 -18.09 -4.88
C LEU A 58 -27.34 -17.54 -5.12
N ASP A 59 -26.92 -16.59 -4.28
CA ASP A 59 -25.69 -15.83 -4.43
C ASP A 59 -24.44 -16.66 -4.14
N ASN A 60 -23.27 -16.24 -4.61
CA ASN A 60 -21.99 -16.90 -4.31
C ASN A 60 -22.03 -18.40 -4.61
N ASN A 61 -22.47 -18.75 -5.82
CA ASN A 61 -22.56 -20.12 -6.30
C ASN A 61 -21.79 -20.25 -7.63
N ARG A 62 -21.90 -21.40 -8.31
CA ARG A 62 -21.15 -21.71 -9.54
C ARG A 62 -22.07 -21.84 -10.76
N LEU A 63 -23.20 -21.15 -10.76
CA LEU A 63 -24.19 -21.25 -11.84
C LEU A 63 -23.63 -20.63 -13.12
N ARG A 64 -23.67 -21.38 -14.24
CA ARG A 64 -23.12 -20.93 -15.54
C ARG A 64 -24.14 -20.40 -16.55
N LYS A 65 -25.40 -20.79 -16.39
CA LYS A 65 -26.50 -20.43 -17.28
C LYS A 65 -27.85 -20.51 -16.57
N THR A 66 -28.83 -19.82 -17.13
CA THR A 66 -30.24 -19.98 -16.77
C THR A 66 -30.98 -20.77 -17.84
N TYR A 67 -32.25 -21.12 -17.58
CA TYR A 67 -33.10 -21.86 -18.49
C TYR A 67 -34.44 -21.14 -18.69
N GLY A 68 -34.96 -21.18 -19.92
CA GLY A 68 -36.26 -20.59 -20.23
C GLY A 68 -37.39 -21.10 -19.34
N SER A 69 -38.19 -20.17 -18.81
CA SER A 69 -39.36 -20.44 -17.96
C SER A 69 -39.06 -21.22 -16.66
N MET A 70 -37.81 -21.22 -16.19
CA MET A 70 -37.46 -21.95 -14.96
C MET A 70 -38.20 -21.45 -13.70
N PHE A 71 -38.63 -20.19 -13.71
CA PHE A 71 -39.40 -19.55 -12.63
C PHE A 71 -40.92 -19.52 -12.87
N LEU A 72 -41.45 -20.22 -13.88
CA LEU A 72 -42.87 -20.14 -14.28
C LEU A 72 -43.87 -20.45 -13.15
N GLY A 73 -43.46 -21.25 -12.16
CA GLY A 73 -44.28 -21.59 -10.99
C GLY A 73 -44.19 -20.61 -9.83
N ALA A 74 -43.18 -19.73 -9.81
CA ALA A 74 -42.88 -18.79 -8.71
C ALA A 74 -43.63 -17.46 -8.87
N ARG A 75 -44.96 -17.51 -9.01
CA ARG A 75 -45.78 -16.36 -9.40
C ARG A 75 -45.84 -15.22 -8.38
N SER A 76 -45.50 -15.52 -7.12
CA SER A 76 -45.48 -14.56 -6.01
C SER A 76 -44.08 -13.99 -5.76
N LEU A 77 -43.10 -14.29 -6.62
CA LEU A 77 -41.71 -13.88 -6.42
C LEU A 77 -41.60 -12.34 -6.45
N GLU A 78 -41.02 -11.79 -5.40
CA GLU A 78 -40.78 -10.35 -5.18
C GLU A 78 -39.29 -10.02 -5.38
N LEU A 79 -38.38 -10.87 -4.92
CA LEU A 79 -36.93 -10.69 -5.02
C LEU A 79 -36.27 -11.94 -5.57
N LEU A 80 -35.39 -11.76 -6.55
CA LEU A 80 -34.53 -12.78 -7.12
C LEU A 80 -33.07 -12.34 -7.11
N SER A 81 -32.23 -13.04 -6.35
CA SER A 81 -30.79 -12.78 -6.28
C SER A 81 -29.99 -13.96 -6.84
N LEU A 82 -29.19 -13.68 -7.86
CA LEU A 82 -28.28 -14.60 -8.56
C LEU A 82 -26.86 -14.01 -8.61
N SER A 83 -26.51 -13.15 -7.65
CA SER A 83 -25.24 -12.43 -7.65
C SER A 83 -24.05 -13.38 -7.44
N LYS A 84 -22.84 -12.94 -7.85
CA LYS A 84 -21.58 -13.66 -7.61
C LYS A 84 -21.64 -15.12 -8.06
N ASN A 85 -22.05 -15.32 -9.31
CA ASN A 85 -22.11 -16.61 -9.98
C ASN A 85 -21.18 -16.61 -11.21
N GLN A 86 -21.31 -17.61 -12.09
CA GLN A 86 -20.50 -17.74 -13.31
C GLN A 86 -21.36 -17.58 -14.58
N LEU A 87 -22.44 -16.80 -14.51
CA LEU A 87 -23.39 -16.70 -15.62
C LEU A 87 -22.75 -15.99 -16.81
N GLU A 88 -22.47 -16.73 -17.89
CA GLU A 88 -21.96 -16.17 -19.15
C GLU A 88 -23.10 -15.74 -20.08
N THR A 89 -24.22 -16.47 -20.02
CA THR A 89 -25.41 -16.23 -20.84
C THR A 89 -26.68 -16.43 -20.01
N ILE A 90 -27.72 -15.68 -20.37
CA ILE A 90 -29.05 -15.81 -19.77
C ILE A 90 -30.05 -16.12 -20.88
N ASP A 91 -30.91 -17.11 -20.65
CA ASP A 91 -31.99 -17.44 -21.58
C ASP A 91 -33.00 -16.27 -21.65
N PRO A 92 -33.41 -15.80 -22.85
CA PRO A 92 -34.34 -14.69 -23.00
C PRO A 92 -35.69 -14.89 -22.33
N GLN A 93 -36.09 -16.15 -22.08
CA GLN A 93 -37.37 -16.50 -21.45
C GLN A 93 -37.22 -16.86 -19.97
N THR A 94 -36.06 -16.60 -19.34
CA THR A 94 -35.78 -16.92 -17.93
C THR A 94 -36.89 -16.40 -17.01
N PHE A 95 -37.32 -15.16 -17.21
CA PHE A 95 -38.27 -14.46 -16.34
C PHE A 95 -39.74 -14.59 -16.73
N ARG A 96 -40.05 -15.53 -17.62
CA ARG A 96 -41.45 -15.80 -17.97
C ARG A 96 -42.20 -16.35 -16.77
N GLY A 97 -43.30 -15.70 -16.41
CA GLY A 97 -44.19 -16.12 -15.31
C GLY A 97 -43.96 -15.45 -13.95
N ILE A 98 -42.94 -14.60 -13.81
CA ILE A 98 -42.66 -13.84 -12.58
C ILE A 98 -42.95 -12.34 -12.75
N SER A 99 -44.17 -11.98 -13.16
CA SER A 99 -44.56 -10.57 -13.42
C SER A 99 -44.70 -9.70 -12.17
N TYR A 100 -44.61 -10.29 -10.96
CA TYR A 100 -44.73 -9.58 -9.68
C TYR A 100 -43.39 -9.13 -9.10
N VAL A 101 -42.27 -9.58 -9.69
CA VAL A 101 -40.92 -9.30 -9.17
C VAL A 101 -40.66 -7.80 -9.09
N GLN A 102 -40.12 -7.38 -7.96
CA GLN A 102 -39.80 -6.00 -7.61
C GLN A 102 -38.29 -5.74 -7.60
N GLU A 103 -37.48 -6.78 -7.34
CA GLU A 103 -36.02 -6.67 -7.26
C GLU A 103 -35.34 -7.86 -7.95
N ILE A 104 -34.36 -7.56 -8.79
CA ILE A 104 -33.52 -8.56 -9.47
C ILE A 104 -32.06 -8.16 -9.34
N ASP A 105 -31.22 -9.09 -8.89
CA ASP A 105 -29.77 -8.90 -8.77
C ASP A 105 -29.00 -9.99 -9.57
N PHE A 106 -28.22 -9.54 -10.55
CA PHE A 106 -27.29 -10.34 -11.35
C PHE A 106 -25.83 -9.89 -11.19
N SER A 107 -25.52 -9.10 -10.17
CA SER A 107 -24.20 -8.54 -9.98
C SER A 107 -23.10 -9.60 -9.86
N GLY A 108 -21.86 -9.29 -10.25
CA GLY A 108 -20.73 -10.21 -10.09
C GLY A 108 -20.84 -11.49 -10.93
N ASN A 109 -21.27 -11.36 -12.19
CA ASN A 109 -21.37 -12.48 -13.14
C ASN A 109 -20.47 -12.23 -14.37
N LEU A 110 -20.59 -13.09 -15.39
CA LEU A 110 -19.74 -13.05 -16.59
C LEU A 110 -20.49 -12.54 -17.83
N LEU A 111 -21.55 -11.74 -17.65
CA LEU A 111 -22.44 -11.32 -18.74
C LEU A 111 -21.77 -10.29 -19.65
N ARG A 112 -21.72 -10.58 -20.96
CA ARG A 112 -21.14 -9.66 -21.97
C ARG A 112 -22.18 -8.83 -22.70
N THR A 113 -23.40 -9.35 -22.82
CA THR A 113 -24.55 -8.71 -23.50
C THR A 113 -25.84 -9.09 -22.79
N LEU A 114 -26.87 -8.27 -22.98
CA LEU A 114 -28.23 -8.59 -22.55
C LEU A 114 -29.07 -9.05 -23.75
N PRO A 115 -29.89 -10.11 -23.62
CA PRO A 115 -30.79 -10.53 -24.68
C PRO A 115 -31.86 -9.45 -25.00
N ASP A 116 -32.33 -9.44 -26.24
CA ASP A 116 -33.44 -8.55 -26.63
C ASP A 116 -34.73 -8.94 -25.87
N LEU A 117 -35.49 -7.94 -25.42
CA LEU A 117 -36.73 -8.12 -24.65
C LEU A 117 -36.54 -8.94 -23.35
N PHE A 118 -35.32 -9.01 -22.82
CA PHE A 118 -34.98 -9.84 -21.66
C PHE A 118 -35.81 -9.52 -20.41
N PHE A 119 -36.14 -8.24 -20.19
CA PHE A 119 -36.96 -7.78 -19.08
C PHE A 119 -38.43 -7.52 -19.48
N ALA A 120 -38.90 -8.08 -20.59
CA ALA A 120 -40.30 -7.93 -21.00
C ALA A 120 -41.28 -8.42 -19.92
N GLU A 121 -42.44 -7.77 -19.83
CA GLU A 121 -43.52 -8.10 -18.88
C GLU A 121 -43.08 -7.98 -17.40
N LYS A 122 -42.30 -6.94 -17.04
CA LYS A 122 -41.86 -6.63 -15.67
C LYS A 122 -42.28 -5.22 -15.18
N PRO A 123 -43.58 -4.88 -15.23
CA PRO A 123 -44.06 -3.53 -14.92
C PRO A 123 -43.97 -3.16 -13.43
N LYS A 124 -43.60 -4.10 -12.55
CA LYS A 124 -43.47 -3.89 -11.10
C LYS A 124 -42.03 -3.85 -10.60
N LEU A 125 -41.05 -4.06 -11.49
CA LEU A 125 -39.64 -4.09 -11.13
C LEU A 125 -39.20 -2.69 -10.71
N LYS A 126 -38.73 -2.55 -9.48
CA LYS A 126 -38.27 -1.30 -8.85
C LYS A 126 -36.76 -1.22 -8.76
N LYS A 127 -36.07 -2.34 -8.59
CA LYS A 127 -34.60 -2.39 -8.53
C LYS A 127 -34.05 -3.44 -9.47
N LEU A 128 -33.03 -3.06 -10.23
CA LEU A 128 -32.27 -3.95 -11.08
C LEU A 128 -30.78 -3.69 -10.88
N SER A 129 -30.02 -4.70 -10.45
CA SER A 129 -28.56 -4.67 -10.48
C SER A 129 -27.99 -5.62 -11.53
N LEU A 130 -27.12 -5.06 -12.36
CA LEU A 130 -26.29 -5.71 -13.37
C LEU A 130 -24.81 -5.40 -13.12
N ALA A 131 -24.46 -5.00 -11.90
CA ALA A 131 -23.12 -4.54 -11.55
C ALA A 131 -22.05 -5.62 -11.74
N ASP A 132 -20.78 -5.25 -11.86
CA ASP A 132 -19.64 -6.18 -11.90
C ASP A 132 -19.85 -7.33 -12.91
N ASN A 133 -20.15 -6.95 -14.15
CA ASN A 133 -20.28 -7.84 -15.30
C ASN A 133 -19.36 -7.34 -16.42
N PHE A 134 -19.49 -7.85 -17.64
CA PHE A 134 -18.67 -7.47 -18.79
C PHE A 134 -19.50 -6.81 -19.90
N LEU A 135 -20.60 -6.12 -19.55
CA LEU A 135 -21.47 -5.48 -20.53
C LEU A 135 -20.70 -4.39 -21.28
N GLN A 136 -20.64 -4.49 -22.61
CA GLN A 136 -19.88 -3.55 -23.47
C GLN A 136 -20.75 -2.45 -24.07
N GLU A 137 -22.03 -2.76 -24.30
CA GLU A 137 -23.01 -1.85 -24.88
C GLU A 137 -24.40 -2.07 -24.28
N LEU A 138 -25.23 -1.02 -24.32
CA LEU A 138 -26.66 -1.07 -24.03
C LEU A 138 -27.42 -0.67 -25.27
N LYS A 139 -28.33 -1.53 -25.72
CA LYS A 139 -29.18 -1.24 -26.88
C LYS A 139 -30.28 -0.25 -26.47
N LYS A 140 -30.79 0.52 -27.43
CA LYS A 140 -32.00 1.33 -27.23
C LYS A 140 -33.15 0.43 -26.76
N GLU A 141 -34.01 0.99 -25.91
CA GLU A 141 -35.20 0.31 -25.38
C GLU A 141 -34.91 -0.96 -24.54
N THR A 142 -33.65 -1.23 -24.15
CA THR A 142 -33.29 -2.35 -23.26
C THR A 142 -34.14 -2.37 -21.99
N PHE A 143 -34.50 -1.18 -21.49
CA PHE A 143 -35.31 -0.98 -20.28
C PHE A 143 -36.74 -0.47 -20.57
N GLY A 144 -37.19 -0.51 -21.83
CA GLY A 144 -38.42 0.17 -22.32
C GLY A 144 -39.69 -0.10 -21.52
N GLU A 145 -39.89 -1.35 -21.08
CA GLU A 145 -41.11 -1.79 -20.36
C GLU A 145 -41.00 -1.66 -18.83
N MET A 146 -39.84 -1.24 -18.30
CA MET A 146 -39.56 -1.16 -16.86
C MET A 146 -40.04 0.18 -16.27
N THR A 147 -41.31 0.51 -16.47
CA THR A 147 -41.87 1.84 -16.14
C THR A 147 -41.96 2.16 -14.65
N ALA A 148 -41.77 1.17 -13.77
CA ALA A 148 -41.77 1.33 -12.31
C ALA A 148 -40.36 1.32 -11.69
N LEU A 149 -39.31 1.23 -12.52
CA LEU A 149 -37.93 1.15 -12.05
C LEU A 149 -37.53 2.43 -11.32
N GLN A 150 -36.97 2.28 -10.13
CA GLN A 150 -36.53 3.35 -9.22
C GLN A 150 -35.01 3.37 -9.06
N GLU A 151 -34.36 2.20 -9.13
CA GLU A 151 -32.92 2.04 -8.98
C GLU A 151 -32.38 1.12 -10.07
N LEU A 152 -31.36 1.59 -10.78
CA LEU A 152 -30.66 0.84 -11.81
C LEU A 152 -29.16 0.91 -11.56
N ASP A 153 -28.56 -0.25 -11.34
CA ASP A 153 -27.12 -0.39 -11.14
C ASP A 153 -26.46 -1.10 -12.32
N LEU A 154 -25.60 -0.36 -13.01
CA LEU A 154 -24.82 -0.78 -14.16
C LEU A 154 -23.31 -0.62 -13.89
N SER A 155 -22.93 -0.45 -12.62
CA SER A 155 -21.54 -0.20 -12.23
C SER A 155 -20.62 -1.40 -12.52
N GLY A 156 -19.30 -1.19 -12.60
CA GLY A 156 -18.35 -2.29 -12.78
C GLY A 156 -18.50 -3.05 -14.10
N ASN A 157 -18.91 -2.37 -15.17
CA ASN A 157 -19.08 -2.95 -16.50
C ASN A 157 -18.06 -2.35 -17.50
N MET A 158 -18.24 -2.61 -18.79
CA MET A 158 -17.30 -2.26 -19.85
C MET A 158 -17.91 -1.24 -20.83
N LEU A 159 -18.92 -0.49 -20.41
CA LEU A 159 -19.67 0.45 -21.25
C LEU A 159 -18.77 1.63 -21.67
N ARG A 160 -18.76 1.96 -22.97
CA ARG A 160 -17.95 3.08 -23.50
C ARG A 160 -18.74 4.33 -23.86
N THR A 161 -20.02 4.18 -24.19
CA THR A 161 -20.84 5.28 -24.69
C THR A 161 -22.27 5.18 -24.18
N LEU A 162 -22.90 6.31 -23.90
CA LEU A 162 -24.35 6.41 -23.66
C LEU A 162 -25.00 7.23 -24.76
N VAL A 163 -25.92 6.60 -25.49
CA VAL A 163 -26.62 7.20 -26.63
C VAL A 163 -28.05 7.60 -26.27
N ALA A 164 -28.63 8.52 -27.04
CA ALA A 164 -30.01 8.95 -26.90
C ALA A 164 -30.99 7.77 -26.97
N GLY A 165 -31.89 7.67 -25.99
CA GLY A 165 -32.88 6.60 -25.86
C GLY A 165 -32.39 5.32 -25.18
N THR A 166 -31.17 5.32 -24.62
CA THR A 166 -30.68 4.20 -23.78
C THR A 166 -31.60 3.98 -22.57
N PHE A 167 -32.08 5.06 -21.96
CA PHE A 167 -32.95 5.04 -20.78
C PHE A 167 -34.40 5.45 -21.08
N ASP A 168 -34.90 5.10 -22.27
CA ASP A 168 -36.34 5.20 -22.57
C ASP A 168 -37.09 4.08 -21.85
N GLY A 169 -38.17 4.41 -21.13
CA GLY A 169 -38.96 3.46 -20.33
C GLY A 169 -38.94 3.70 -18.82
N PRO A 170 -37.77 3.69 -18.13
CA PRO A 170 -37.68 3.82 -16.68
C PRO A 170 -37.89 5.27 -16.20
N TRP A 171 -39.09 5.82 -16.44
CA TRP A 171 -39.43 7.22 -16.14
C TRP A 171 -39.59 7.52 -14.63
N GLN A 172 -39.58 6.50 -13.78
CA GLN A 172 -39.64 6.63 -12.32
C GLN A 172 -38.26 6.50 -11.66
N LEU A 173 -37.17 6.46 -12.44
CA LEU A 173 -35.83 6.24 -11.93
C LEU A 173 -35.41 7.39 -10.99
N GLU A 174 -35.02 7.03 -9.77
CA GLU A 174 -34.53 7.95 -8.74
C GLU A 174 -33.01 7.84 -8.55
N GLN A 175 -32.43 6.67 -8.84
CA GLN A 175 -31.00 6.38 -8.67
C GLN A 175 -30.45 5.64 -9.90
N LEU A 176 -29.34 6.15 -10.44
CA LEU A 176 -28.63 5.53 -11.56
C LEU A 176 -27.14 5.44 -11.24
N LEU A 177 -26.63 4.21 -11.16
CA LEU A 177 -25.23 3.91 -10.86
C LEU A 177 -24.52 3.42 -12.13
N LEU A 178 -23.51 4.17 -12.57
CA LEU A 178 -22.73 3.92 -13.78
C LEU A 178 -21.22 3.95 -13.49
N GLN A 179 -20.82 3.96 -12.22
CA GLN A 179 -19.41 4.04 -11.84
C GLN A 179 -18.61 2.81 -12.26
N ASN A 180 -17.29 2.95 -12.35
CA ASN A 180 -16.38 1.85 -12.72
C ASN A 180 -16.74 1.27 -14.10
N ASN A 181 -17.08 2.12 -15.06
CA ASN A 181 -17.25 1.74 -16.47
C ASN A 181 -16.08 2.31 -17.30
N ARG A 182 -16.25 2.38 -18.62
CA ARG A 182 -15.26 2.96 -19.56
C ARG A 182 -15.86 4.10 -20.36
N LEU A 183 -16.84 4.82 -19.79
CA LEU A 183 -17.60 5.83 -20.53
C LEU A 183 -16.67 6.95 -20.98
N GLU A 184 -16.55 7.12 -22.29
CA GLU A 184 -15.78 8.19 -22.93
C GLU A 184 -16.70 9.31 -23.43
N VAL A 185 -17.92 8.94 -23.87
CA VAL A 185 -18.89 9.86 -24.50
C VAL A 185 -20.29 9.63 -23.94
N ILE A 186 -20.94 10.73 -23.54
CA ILE A 186 -22.35 10.78 -23.21
C ILE A 186 -23.01 11.77 -24.17
N GLU A 187 -23.99 11.32 -24.95
CA GLU A 187 -24.75 12.20 -25.83
C GLU A 187 -25.60 13.20 -25.03
N ALA A 188 -25.80 14.41 -25.56
CA ALA A 188 -26.44 15.52 -24.84
C ALA A 188 -27.87 15.21 -24.35
N THR A 189 -28.58 14.28 -25.00
CA THR A 189 -29.94 13.87 -24.64
C THR A 189 -30.03 12.45 -24.08
N ALA A 190 -28.89 11.85 -23.67
CA ALA A 190 -28.87 10.50 -23.12
C ALA A 190 -29.78 10.35 -21.87
N PHE A 191 -29.95 11.42 -21.08
CA PHE A 191 -30.75 11.45 -19.85
C PHE A 191 -32.06 12.26 -19.98
N GLU A 192 -32.49 12.62 -21.19
CA GLU A 192 -33.61 13.56 -21.43
C GLU A 192 -34.92 13.18 -20.69
N ASN A 193 -35.19 11.88 -20.52
CA ASN A 193 -36.41 11.38 -19.90
C ASN A 193 -36.33 11.11 -18.39
N LEU A 194 -35.17 11.30 -17.74
CA LEU A 194 -34.93 10.94 -16.33
C LEU A 194 -35.34 12.03 -15.33
N VAL A 195 -36.54 12.59 -15.47
CA VAL A 195 -37.02 13.77 -14.71
C VAL A 195 -37.24 13.54 -13.21
N LYS A 196 -37.14 12.29 -12.73
CA LYS A 196 -37.27 11.90 -11.32
C LYS A 196 -35.94 11.60 -10.64
N LEU A 197 -34.83 11.65 -11.38
CA LEU A 197 -33.53 11.24 -10.89
C LEU A 197 -33.04 12.15 -9.76
N ARG A 198 -32.62 11.54 -8.66
CA ARG A 198 -32.12 12.20 -7.45
C ARG A 198 -30.63 11.96 -7.24
N GLY A 199 -30.13 10.78 -7.61
CA GLY A 199 -28.71 10.47 -7.57
C GLY A 199 -28.22 9.90 -8.89
N LEU A 200 -27.08 10.41 -9.35
CA LEU A 200 -26.38 9.96 -10.54
C LEU A 200 -24.91 9.76 -10.22
N ASN A 201 -24.42 8.53 -10.38
CA ASN A 201 -23.01 8.22 -10.19
C ASN A 201 -22.34 7.87 -11.52
N LEU A 202 -21.44 8.75 -11.98
CA LEU A 202 -20.64 8.62 -13.18
C LEU A 202 -19.14 8.50 -12.86
N SER A 203 -18.79 8.24 -11.60
CA SER A 203 -17.40 8.20 -11.14
C SER A 203 -16.59 7.06 -11.74
N ASN A 204 -15.27 7.16 -11.73
CA ASN A 204 -14.34 6.16 -12.27
C ASN A 204 -14.72 5.71 -13.69
N ASN A 205 -14.72 6.67 -14.61
CA ASN A 205 -14.98 6.50 -16.03
C ASN A 205 -13.90 7.24 -16.84
N ASN A 206 -14.04 7.31 -18.17
CA ASN A 206 -13.07 7.92 -19.07
C ASN A 206 -13.55 9.27 -19.65
N LEU A 207 -14.45 9.98 -18.95
CA LEU A 207 -15.10 11.18 -19.49
C LEU A 207 -14.11 12.34 -19.56
N LYS A 208 -13.95 12.93 -20.75
CA LYS A 208 -13.08 14.10 -20.97
C LYS A 208 -13.84 15.43 -21.03
N VAL A 209 -15.08 15.36 -21.50
CA VAL A 209 -15.97 16.52 -21.69
C VAL A 209 -17.40 16.07 -21.41
N LEU A 210 -18.20 16.97 -20.85
CA LEU A 210 -19.65 16.83 -20.72
C LEU A 210 -20.35 17.84 -21.62
N PRO A 211 -21.41 17.46 -22.36
CA PRO A 211 -22.25 18.43 -23.04
C PRO A 211 -22.92 19.37 -22.04
N ALA A 212 -22.99 20.67 -22.35
CA ALA A 212 -23.51 21.69 -21.43
C ALA A 212 -24.95 21.43 -20.95
N THR A 213 -25.78 20.74 -21.75
CA THR A 213 -27.20 20.49 -21.44
C THR A 213 -27.49 19.08 -20.93
N VAL A 214 -26.46 18.26 -20.68
CA VAL A 214 -26.63 16.82 -20.42
C VAL A 214 -27.46 16.53 -19.16
N PHE A 215 -27.54 17.48 -18.22
CA PHE A 215 -28.26 17.35 -16.97
C PHE A 215 -29.57 18.15 -16.89
N ASN A 216 -29.95 18.91 -17.93
CA ASN A 216 -31.04 19.89 -17.86
C ASN A 216 -32.41 19.29 -17.51
N SER A 217 -32.69 18.05 -17.91
CA SER A 217 -33.95 17.36 -17.61
C SER A 217 -34.10 16.98 -16.13
N MET A 218 -33.01 16.91 -15.38
CA MET A 218 -32.96 16.39 -14.01
C MET A 218 -33.06 17.50 -12.96
N GLY A 219 -34.12 18.31 -13.01
CA GLY A 219 -34.31 19.45 -12.10
C GLY A 219 -34.53 19.10 -10.61
N VAL A 220 -34.68 17.81 -10.27
CA VAL A 220 -34.78 17.32 -8.88
C VAL A 220 -33.54 16.56 -8.41
N LEU A 221 -32.45 16.58 -9.21
CA LEU A 221 -31.18 15.93 -8.88
C LEU A 221 -30.61 16.52 -7.58
N ARG A 222 -30.16 15.65 -6.68
CA ARG A 222 -29.61 15.99 -5.36
C ARG A 222 -28.14 15.64 -5.23
N GLU A 223 -27.73 14.52 -5.81
CA GLU A 223 -26.40 13.97 -5.66
C GLU A 223 -25.82 13.65 -7.04
N LEU A 224 -24.64 14.22 -7.32
CA LEU A 224 -23.92 13.99 -8.57
C LEU A 224 -22.46 13.65 -8.26
N GLU A 225 -22.06 12.46 -8.68
CA GLU A 225 -20.69 11.96 -8.55
C GLU A 225 -20.02 11.85 -9.91
N LEU A 226 -18.91 12.57 -10.08
CA LEU A 226 -18.13 12.67 -11.31
C LEU A 226 -16.63 12.43 -11.06
N GLN A 227 -16.24 12.00 -9.86
CA GLN A 227 -14.84 11.82 -9.50
C GLN A 227 -14.15 10.73 -10.31
N GLN A 228 -12.81 10.78 -10.40
CA GLN A 228 -12.00 9.82 -11.16
C GLN A 228 -12.42 9.75 -12.63
N ASN A 229 -12.42 10.90 -13.30
CA ASN A 229 -12.60 11.01 -14.74
C ASN A 229 -11.43 11.86 -15.31
N TYR A 230 -11.54 12.29 -16.56
CA TYR A 230 -10.54 13.14 -17.23
C TYR A 230 -11.12 14.51 -17.61
N LEU A 231 -12.10 15.01 -16.86
CA LEU A 231 -12.73 16.30 -17.14
C LEU A 231 -11.69 17.40 -16.97
N SER A 232 -11.52 18.24 -17.99
CA SER A 232 -10.57 19.36 -17.99
C SER A 232 -11.24 20.71 -17.75
N HIS A 233 -12.54 20.79 -17.99
CA HIS A 233 -13.38 21.97 -17.82
C HIS A 233 -14.85 21.56 -17.72
N LEU A 234 -15.67 22.47 -17.21
CA LEU A 234 -17.14 22.39 -17.20
C LEU A 234 -17.70 23.68 -17.79
N ASP A 235 -18.76 23.57 -18.59
CA ASP A 235 -19.46 24.73 -19.12
C ASP A 235 -20.27 25.42 -18.02
N SER A 236 -20.36 26.74 -18.04
CA SER A 236 -21.17 27.52 -17.08
C SER A 236 -22.64 27.10 -17.00
N ALA A 237 -23.20 26.54 -18.08
CA ALA A 237 -24.60 26.09 -18.12
C ALA A 237 -24.79 24.64 -17.61
N THR A 238 -23.71 23.90 -17.31
CA THR A 238 -23.76 22.46 -16.97
C THR A 238 -24.76 22.13 -15.85
N PHE A 239 -24.90 23.03 -14.86
CA PHE A 239 -25.79 22.85 -13.71
C PHE A 239 -26.93 23.87 -13.64
N GLU A 240 -27.22 24.58 -14.74
CA GLU A 240 -28.13 25.75 -14.75
C GLU A 240 -29.53 25.42 -14.19
N GLU A 241 -30.05 24.22 -14.51
CA GLU A 241 -31.40 23.76 -14.14
C GLU A 241 -31.42 22.85 -12.90
N ASN A 242 -30.25 22.45 -12.36
CA ASN A 242 -30.15 21.46 -11.26
C ASN A 242 -30.21 22.11 -9.87
N LEU A 243 -31.22 22.95 -9.64
CA LEU A 243 -31.37 23.83 -8.46
C LEU A 243 -31.48 23.10 -7.11
N ARG A 244 -31.63 21.78 -7.11
CA ARG A 244 -31.81 20.92 -5.93
C ARG A 244 -30.56 20.14 -5.55
N LEU A 245 -29.44 20.38 -6.23
CA LEU A 245 -28.17 19.73 -5.92
C LEU A 245 -27.73 20.09 -4.49
N VAL A 246 -27.54 19.05 -3.70
CA VAL A 246 -27.03 19.09 -2.32
C VAL A 246 -25.56 18.68 -2.28
N MET A 247 -25.15 17.79 -3.18
CA MET A 247 -23.79 17.27 -3.27
C MET A 247 -23.30 17.21 -4.72
N ILE A 248 -22.10 17.74 -4.94
CA ILE A 248 -21.32 17.54 -6.16
C ILE A 248 -19.93 17.04 -5.76
N ASN A 249 -19.50 15.93 -6.37
CA ASN A 249 -18.13 15.45 -6.27
C ASN A 249 -17.45 15.45 -7.66
N LEU A 250 -16.35 16.20 -7.77
CA LEU A 250 -15.51 16.35 -8.96
C LEU A 250 -14.07 15.88 -8.75
N ASP A 251 -13.79 15.14 -7.68
CA ASP A 251 -12.42 14.79 -7.27
C ASP A 251 -11.66 14.02 -8.37
N ASN A 252 -10.33 14.08 -8.37
CA ASN A 252 -9.49 13.30 -9.29
C ASN A 252 -9.91 13.48 -10.76
N ASN A 253 -9.95 14.74 -11.19
CA ASN A 253 -10.13 15.15 -12.58
C ASN A 253 -8.94 16.04 -12.98
N THR A 254 -9.03 16.74 -14.12
CA THR A 254 -7.99 17.64 -14.63
C THR A 254 -8.48 19.09 -14.74
N ILE A 255 -9.44 19.49 -13.90
CA ILE A 255 -10.07 20.81 -13.97
C ILE A 255 -9.10 21.88 -13.48
N ALA A 256 -8.79 22.85 -14.33
CA ALA A 256 -7.83 23.92 -14.02
C ALA A 256 -8.50 25.20 -13.47
N THR A 257 -9.75 25.47 -13.82
CA THR A 257 -10.50 26.66 -13.41
C THR A 257 -11.98 26.36 -13.22
N LEU A 258 -12.63 27.11 -12.32
CA LEU A 258 -14.09 27.13 -12.14
C LEU A 258 -14.60 28.56 -12.28
N GLN A 259 -15.66 28.76 -13.05
CA GLN A 259 -16.32 30.06 -13.17
C GLN A 259 -17.43 30.20 -12.12
N PRO A 260 -17.62 31.37 -11.49
CA PRO A 260 -18.72 31.59 -10.54
C PRO A 260 -20.11 31.23 -11.09
N ALA A 261 -20.34 31.47 -12.38
CA ALA A 261 -21.60 31.15 -13.05
C ALA A 261 -21.98 29.66 -13.01
N LEU A 262 -21.01 28.75 -12.87
CA LEU A 262 -21.25 27.31 -12.84
C LEU A 262 -22.13 26.87 -11.66
N ILE A 263 -21.95 27.50 -10.49
CA ILE A 263 -22.65 27.13 -9.25
C ILE A 263 -23.52 28.27 -8.70
N GLN A 264 -23.67 29.37 -9.43
CA GLN A 264 -24.40 30.57 -8.97
C GLN A 264 -25.86 30.30 -8.57
N ASN A 265 -26.49 29.28 -9.18
CA ASN A 265 -27.89 28.92 -8.93
C ASN A 265 -28.05 27.81 -7.87
N LEU A 266 -26.94 27.25 -7.35
CA LEU A 266 -26.96 26.08 -6.47
C LEU A 266 -27.03 26.50 -5.00
N THR A 267 -28.19 27.01 -4.59
CA THR A 267 -28.41 27.54 -3.23
C THR A 267 -28.59 26.45 -2.17
N ASP A 268 -29.06 25.25 -2.56
CA ASP A 268 -29.29 24.10 -1.67
C ASP A 268 -27.99 23.26 -1.45
N LEU A 269 -26.86 23.69 -2.04
CA LEU A 269 -25.60 22.94 -2.04
C LEU A 269 -24.97 22.90 -0.65
N GLN A 270 -24.79 21.70 -0.09
CA GLN A 270 -24.22 21.48 1.24
C GLN A 270 -22.82 20.85 1.21
N ARG A 271 -22.49 20.15 0.11
CA ARG A 271 -21.24 19.41 -0.05
C ARG A 271 -20.67 19.65 -1.43
N PHE A 272 -19.47 20.23 -1.48
CA PHE A 272 -18.78 20.48 -2.75
C PHE A 272 -17.34 19.98 -2.65
N SER A 273 -16.99 19.02 -3.52
CA SER A 273 -15.69 18.40 -3.55
C SER A 273 -15.05 18.54 -4.94
N ILE A 274 -13.82 19.03 -4.98
CA ILE A 274 -12.99 19.11 -6.19
C ILE A 274 -11.52 18.84 -5.83
N GLU A 275 -11.28 17.79 -5.05
CA GLU A 275 -9.93 17.40 -4.64
C GLU A 275 -9.13 16.82 -5.81
N TYR A 276 -7.81 16.85 -5.71
CA TYR A 276 -6.90 16.24 -6.69
C TYR A 276 -7.18 16.67 -8.14
N ASN A 277 -7.36 17.97 -8.33
CA ASN A 277 -7.57 18.61 -9.62
C ASN A 277 -6.41 19.58 -9.92
N GLN A 278 -6.58 20.50 -10.88
CA GLN A 278 -5.53 21.41 -11.34
C GLN A 278 -5.79 22.88 -10.97
N LEU A 279 -6.65 23.16 -9.98
CA LEU A 279 -7.01 24.52 -9.60
C LEU A 279 -5.78 25.29 -9.10
N GLN A 280 -5.51 26.46 -9.69
CA GLN A 280 -4.40 27.33 -9.27
C GLN A 280 -4.84 28.53 -8.43
N GLU A 281 -6.10 28.94 -8.59
CA GLU A 281 -6.73 30.06 -7.90
C GLU A 281 -8.23 29.79 -7.74
N LEU A 282 -8.85 30.52 -6.79
CA LEU A 282 -10.30 30.56 -6.60
C LEU A 282 -10.79 31.99 -6.83
N ASP A 283 -11.85 32.13 -7.61
CA ASP A 283 -12.55 33.41 -7.74
C ASP A 283 -13.27 33.72 -6.41
N VAL A 284 -13.14 34.97 -5.94
CA VAL A 284 -13.73 35.43 -4.68
C VAL A 284 -15.27 35.37 -4.68
N GLN A 285 -15.91 35.33 -5.86
CA GLN A 285 -17.36 35.21 -6.02
C GLN A 285 -17.84 33.78 -6.27
N LEU A 286 -16.94 32.79 -6.34
CA LEU A 286 -17.29 31.42 -6.71
C LEU A 286 -18.43 30.85 -5.84
N PHE A 287 -18.36 31.03 -4.53
CA PHE A 287 -19.33 30.48 -3.59
C PHE A 287 -20.37 31.50 -3.07
N ALA A 288 -20.47 32.70 -3.67
CA ALA A 288 -21.25 33.81 -3.14
C ALA A 288 -22.76 33.51 -2.92
N HIS A 289 -23.30 32.49 -3.58
CA HIS A 289 -24.71 32.09 -3.50
C HIS A 289 -24.95 30.73 -2.84
N SER A 290 -23.89 29.97 -2.50
CA SER A 290 -23.99 28.64 -1.89
C SER A 290 -23.97 28.72 -0.35
N THR A 291 -24.93 29.46 0.22
CA THR A 291 -24.94 29.80 1.66
C THR A 291 -25.19 28.63 2.62
N ASP A 292 -25.72 27.51 2.10
CA ASP A 292 -25.96 26.28 2.87
C ASP A 292 -24.75 25.32 2.85
N LEU A 293 -23.61 25.73 2.27
CA LEU A 293 -22.43 24.89 2.17
C LEU A 293 -21.86 24.58 3.55
N LYS A 294 -21.78 23.27 3.88
CA LYS A 294 -21.27 22.76 5.16
C LYS A 294 -19.89 22.14 5.04
N ARG A 295 -19.59 21.56 3.88
CA ARG A 295 -18.32 20.87 3.65
C ARG A 295 -17.75 21.24 2.30
N LEU A 296 -16.51 21.70 2.33
CA LEU A 296 -15.77 22.12 1.16
C LEU A 296 -14.41 21.42 1.14
N TRP A 297 -14.22 20.60 0.11
CA TRP A 297 -12.99 19.85 -0.11
C TRP A 297 -12.26 20.37 -1.34
N LEU A 298 -11.04 20.86 -1.12
CA LEU A 298 -10.19 21.50 -2.12
C LEU A 298 -8.76 20.93 -2.10
N SER A 299 -8.54 19.82 -1.38
CA SER A 299 -7.21 19.25 -1.20
C SER A 299 -6.58 18.77 -2.51
N GLY A 300 -5.26 18.67 -2.58
CA GLY A 300 -4.55 18.12 -3.74
C GLY A 300 -4.65 18.96 -5.01
N ASN A 301 -4.91 20.26 -4.90
CA ASN A 301 -4.87 21.21 -6.01
C ASN A 301 -3.54 21.99 -6.04
N PHE A 302 -3.45 23.04 -6.85
CA PHE A 302 -2.27 23.90 -6.96
C PHE A 302 -2.53 25.33 -6.44
N LEU A 303 -3.46 25.49 -5.49
CA LEU A 303 -3.83 26.81 -4.96
C LEU A 303 -2.63 27.47 -4.28
N ARG A 304 -2.25 28.67 -4.75
CA ARG A 304 -1.10 29.41 -4.19
C ARG A 304 -1.48 30.42 -3.12
N HIS A 305 -2.70 30.93 -3.20
CA HIS A 305 -3.29 31.90 -2.30
C HIS A 305 -4.82 31.77 -2.37
N ILE A 306 -5.49 32.23 -1.30
CA ILE A 306 -6.95 32.39 -1.26
C ILE A 306 -7.21 33.79 -0.74
N ASN A 307 -7.97 34.58 -1.50
CA ASN A 307 -8.24 35.97 -1.14
C ASN A 307 -9.23 36.04 0.02
N PRO A 308 -9.00 36.90 1.03
CA PRO A 308 -10.04 37.25 2.01
C PRO A 308 -11.32 37.69 1.30
N GLY A 309 -12.48 37.26 1.79
CA GLY A 309 -13.77 37.44 1.10
C GLY A 309 -14.31 36.19 0.41
N THR A 310 -13.45 35.22 0.07
CA THR A 310 -13.85 34.02 -0.71
C THR A 310 -14.87 33.14 0.04
N PHE A 311 -14.83 33.14 1.37
CA PHE A 311 -15.70 32.32 2.23
C PHE A 311 -16.70 33.14 3.06
N ASP A 312 -16.82 34.45 2.81
CA ASP A 312 -17.60 35.37 3.67
C ASP A 312 -19.09 35.01 3.78
N THR A 313 -19.64 34.30 2.79
CA THR A 313 -21.05 33.91 2.74
C THR A 313 -21.31 32.51 3.31
N LEU A 314 -20.27 31.76 3.67
CA LEU A 314 -20.35 30.36 4.09
C LEU A 314 -20.49 30.25 5.61
N GLU A 315 -21.55 30.86 6.15
CA GLU A 315 -21.80 30.91 7.61
C GLU A 315 -22.06 29.52 8.23
N GLN A 316 -22.52 28.55 7.42
CA GLN A 316 -22.76 27.16 7.84
C GLN A 316 -21.58 26.22 7.59
N LEU A 317 -20.42 26.72 7.14
CA LEU A 317 -19.26 25.88 6.84
C LEU A 317 -18.75 25.22 8.12
N GLU A 318 -18.78 23.88 8.17
CA GLU A 318 -18.31 23.07 9.29
C GLU A 318 -16.91 22.50 9.01
N ASP A 319 -16.67 22.03 7.78
CA ASP A 319 -15.43 21.32 7.42
C ASP A 319 -14.79 21.96 6.18
N LEU A 320 -13.52 22.35 6.28
CA LEU A 320 -12.73 22.91 5.18
C LEU A 320 -11.40 22.19 5.03
N TYR A 321 -11.25 21.49 3.91
CA TYR A 321 -10.03 20.74 3.58
C TYR A 321 -9.28 21.42 2.44
N LEU A 322 -8.05 21.84 2.73
CA LEU A 322 -7.15 22.56 1.83
C LEU A 322 -5.79 21.85 1.72
N ALA A 323 -5.71 20.60 2.16
CA ALA A 323 -4.44 19.89 2.26
C ALA A 323 -3.78 19.67 0.89
N GLY A 324 -2.46 19.53 0.81
CA GLY A 324 -1.77 19.19 -0.45
C GLY A 324 -1.87 20.27 -1.53
N ASN A 325 -1.99 21.55 -1.15
CA ASN A 325 -1.98 22.71 -2.05
C ASN A 325 -0.61 23.41 -2.03
N LEU A 326 -0.52 24.63 -2.58
CA LEU A 326 0.71 25.43 -2.64
C LEU A 326 0.62 26.71 -1.79
N LEU A 327 -0.24 26.73 -0.77
CA LEU A 327 -0.46 27.90 0.07
C LEU A 327 0.81 28.22 0.84
N SER A 328 1.29 29.46 0.72
CA SER A 328 2.48 29.93 1.47
C SER A 328 2.13 30.67 2.76
N THR A 329 0.90 31.20 2.83
CA THR A 329 0.30 31.92 3.95
C THR A 329 -1.22 31.75 3.88
N PHE A 330 -1.90 32.07 4.98
CA PHE A 330 -3.33 32.36 5.02
C PHE A 330 -3.50 33.66 5.82
N GLU A 331 -4.18 34.65 5.25
CA GLU A 331 -4.26 36.00 5.81
C GLU A 331 -5.40 36.14 6.84
N GLY A 332 -5.25 37.08 7.77
CA GLY A 332 -6.32 37.48 8.67
C GLY A 332 -7.57 37.95 7.92
N GLY A 333 -8.74 37.50 8.39
CA GLY A 333 -10.03 37.78 7.78
C GLY A 333 -10.53 36.74 6.77
N LEU A 334 -9.73 35.72 6.42
CA LEU A 334 -10.19 34.64 5.53
C LEU A 334 -11.39 33.86 6.09
N PHE A 335 -11.48 33.73 7.42
CA PHE A 335 -12.51 32.96 8.12
C PHE A 335 -13.50 33.82 8.92
N ARG A 336 -13.56 35.14 8.65
CA ARG A 336 -14.23 36.12 9.51
C ARG A 336 -15.71 35.80 9.79
N ASN A 337 -16.38 35.13 8.86
CA ASN A 337 -17.80 34.73 8.99
C ASN A 337 -17.99 33.20 9.11
N CYS A 338 -16.93 32.39 9.15
CA CYS A 338 -17.01 30.92 9.23
C CYS A 338 -17.17 30.46 10.69
N SER A 339 -18.20 30.97 11.39
CA SER A 339 -18.37 30.74 12.83
C SER A 339 -18.75 29.32 13.23
N GLU A 340 -19.25 28.52 12.28
CA GLU A 340 -19.57 27.10 12.47
C GLU A 340 -18.42 26.15 12.13
N LEU A 341 -17.25 26.66 11.72
CA LEU A 341 -16.10 25.85 11.31
C LEU A 341 -15.59 25.03 12.49
N LYS A 342 -15.56 23.70 12.33
CA LYS A 342 -15.12 22.70 13.31
C LYS A 342 -13.79 22.06 12.93
N GLU A 343 -13.59 21.78 11.64
CA GLU A 343 -12.36 21.16 11.14
C GLU A 343 -11.74 22.00 10.03
N LEU A 344 -10.45 22.29 10.19
CA LEU A 344 -9.62 22.97 9.19
C LEU A 344 -8.34 22.17 8.97
N ASP A 345 -8.19 21.67 7.74
CA ASP A 345 -7.00 20.95 7.30
C ASP A 345 -6.22 21.78 6.28
N LEU A 346 -5.02 22.19 6.66
CA LEU A 346 -4.06 22.91 5.84
C LEU A 346 -2.77 22.09 5.61
N GLY A 347 -2.81 20.78 5.86
CA GLY A 347 -1.64 19.92 5.77
C GLY A 347 -1.02 19.88 4.37
N GLY A 348 0.26 19.55 4.20
CA GLY A 348 0.87 19.37 2.88
C GLY A 348 0.93 20.64 2.01
N ASN A 349 0.98 21.82 2.63
CA ASN A 349 1.11 23.12 1.95
C ASN A 349 2.56 23.65 2.07
N ARG A 350 2.77 24.96 1.82
CA ARG A 350 4.08 25.63 1.95
C ARG A 350 4.05 26.74 3.00
N ILE A 351 3.21 26.60 4.02
CA ILE A 351 3.01 27.63 5.05
C ILE A 351 4.27 27.73 5.89
N LYS A 352 4.81 28.96 6.04
CA LYS A 352 6.09 29.20 6.73
C LYS A 352 5.97 29.76 8.13
N ARG A 353 4.91 30.53 8.38
CA ARG A 353 4.69 31.31 9.60
C ARG A 353 3.23 31.20 10.00
N LEU A 354 2.96 31.00 11.29
CA LEU A 354 1.62 31.02 11.86
C LEU A 354 1.44 32.33 12.63
N VAL A 355 0.56 33.19 12.12
CA VAL A 355 0.44 34.61 12.53
C VAL A 355 -0.86 34.83 13.31
N ALA A 356 -0.81 35.63 14.37
CA ALA A 356 -1.99 35.96 15.18
C ALA A 356 -3.10 36.64 14.35
N GLY A 357 -4.36 36.30 14.62
CA GLY A 357 -5.52 36.80 13.88
C GLY A 357 -5.82 36.10 12.56
N SER A 358 -4.97 35.16 12.11
CA SER A 358 -5.22 34.40 10.88
C SER A 358 -6.40 33.43 10.98
N LEU A 359 -6.87 33.14 12.20
CA LEU A 359 -8.03 32.29 12.50
C LEU A 359 -9.24 33.10 13.01
N GLU A 360 -9.22 34.43 12.88
CA GLU A 360 -10.32 35.30 13.32
C GLU A 360 -11.63 34.87 12.65
N GLY A 361 -12.65 34.58 13.48
CA GLY A 361 -13.98 34.13 13.06
C GLY A 361 -14.23 32.63 13.24
N ALA A 362 -13.20 31.79 13.26
CA ALA A 362 -13.30 30.33 13.41
C ALA A 362 -13.49 29.86 14.87
N SER A 363 -14.41 30.51 15.60
CA SER A 363 -14.55 30.35 17.07
C SER A 363 -15.00 28.97 17.56
N LYS A 364 -15.58 28.14 16.68
CA LYS A 364 -16.00 26.76 16.97
C LYS A 364 -14.99 25.69 16.54
N LEU A 365 -13.80 26.11 16.09
CA LEU A 365 -12.80 25.18 15.59
C LEU A 365 -12.39 24.19 16.68
N GLN A 366 -12.51 22.91 16.36
CA GLN A 366 -12.23 21.75 17.21
C GLN A 366 -10.93 21.07 16.79
N LYS A 367 -10.69 20.98 15.48
CA LYS A 367 -9.48 20.36 14.93
C LYS A 367 -8.78 21.27 13.93
N LEU A 368 -7.48 21.46 14.14
CA LEU A 368 -6.60 22.21 13.26
C LEU A 368 -5.38 21.36 12.90
N THR A 369 -5.24 21.08 11.60
CA THR A 369 -4.11 20.33 11.05
C THR A 369 -3.26 21.23 10.14
N ILE A 370 -1.98 21.39 10.49
CA ILE A 370 -0.96 22.15 9.74
C ILE A 370 0.22 21.23 9.37
N ASP A 371 0.01 19.92 9.30
CA ASP A 371 1.08 18.94 9.11
C ASP A 371 1.78 19.11 7.76
N LYS A 372 3.01 18.61 7.60
CA LYS A 372 3.70 18.56 6.30
C LYS A 372 3.78 19.93 5.61
N ASN A 373 4.09 20.97 6.37
CA ASN A 373 4.26 22.33 5.89
C ASN A 373 5.73 22.78 6.04
N GLU A 374 6.00 24.07 5.82
CA GLU A 374 7.33 24.65 5.97
C GLU A 374 7.42 25.54 7.23
N VAL A 375 6.62 25.27 8.27
CA VAL A 375 6.47 26.17 9.43
C VAL A 375 7.78 26.24 10.20
N THR A 376 8.29 27.46 10.37
CA THR A 376 9.53 27.73 11.14
C THR A 376 9.30 28.63 12.34
N GLU A 377 8.20 29.38 12.34
CA GLU A 377 7.87 30.39 13.35
C GLU A 377 6.37 30.35 13.65
N ILE A 378 6.04 30.37 14.93
CA ILE A 378 4.66 30.44 15.45
C ILE A 378 4.59 31.69 16.33
N GLU A 379 3.60 32.55 16.13
CA GLU A 379 3.35 33.67 17.02
C GLU A 379 2.59 33.22 18.28
N GLU A 380 2.90 33.84 19.43
CA GLU A 380 2.35 33.49 20.75
C GLU A 380 0.82 33.45 20.81
N HIS A 381 0.13 34.27 20.00
CA HIS A 381 -1.32 34.43 20.06
C HIS A 381 -2.05 33.80 18.87
N PHE A 382 -1.38 32.93 18.10
CA PHE A 382 -1.94 32.30 16.91
C PHE A 382 -3.27 31.56 17.18
N LEU A 383 -3.36 30.81 18.28
CA LEU A 383 -4.53 29.97 18.62
C LEU A 383 -5.57 30.69 19.52
N ASN A 384 -5.42 32.00 19.76
CA ASN A 384 -6.29 32.72 20.68
C ASN A 384 -7.76 32.82 20.24
N ASP A 385 -8.01 32.63 18.95
CA ASP A 385 -9.32 32.75 18.33
C ASP A 385 -10.09 31.40 18.31
N THR A 386 -9.47 30.30 18.75
CA THR A 386 -10.00 28.94 18.67
C THR A 386 -10.08 28.26 20.05
N PRO A 387 -10.87 28.79 21.01
CA PRO A 387 -10.88 28.29 22.40
C PRO A 387 -11.48 26.88 22.57
N LEU A 388 -12.20 26.37 21.57
CA LEU A 388 -12.82 25.04 21.59
C LEU A 388 -11.95 23.94 20.97
N LEU A 389 -10.71 24.26 20.59
CA LEU A 389 -9.79 23.33 19.95
C LEU A 389 -9.53 22.12 20.88
N ASP A 390 -9.81 20.92 20.36
CA ASP A 390 -9.52 19.63 20.99
C ASP A 390 -8.22 19.01 20.47
N THR A 391 -7.87 19.29 19.21
CA THR A 391 -6.72 18.69 18.52
C THR A 391 -5.96 19.76 17.75
N PHE A 392 -4.68 19.88 18.07
CA PHE A 392 -3.73 20.69 17.31
C PHE A 392 -2.60 19.79 16.77
N SER A 393 -2.46 19.77 15.45
CA SER A 393 -1.42 19.01 14.77
C SER A 393 -0.57 19.92 13.89
N ALA A 394 0.75 19.87 14.08
CA ALA A 394 1.74 20.51 13.23
C ALA A 394 2.95 19.58 13.02
N GLU A 395 2.68 18.31 12.73
CA GLU A 395 3.65 17.27 12.42
C GLU A 395 4.44 17.59 11.14
N ASP A 396 5.66 17.06 11.00
CA ASP A 396 6.47 17.14 9.77
C ASP A 396 6.61 18.59 9.26
N ASN A 397 7.23 19.41 10.12
CA ASN A 397 7.46 20.83 9.88
C ASN A 397 8.91 21.19 10.28
N PHE A 398 9.24 22.48 10.29
CA PHE A 398 10.58 22.96 10.67
C PHE A 398 10.56 23.78 11.96
N ILE A 399 9.61 23.51 12.87
CA ILE A 399 9.42 24.25 14.11
C ILE A 399 10.64 24.02 15.02
N ARG A 400 11.22 25.11 15.52
CA ARG A 400 12.39 25.05 16.42
C ARG A 400 12.05 25.34 17.88
N ASN A 401 11.09 26.23 18.10
CA ASN A 401 10.67 26.69 19.41
C ASN A 401 9.14 26.82 19.44
N ILE A 402 8.55 26.49 20.57
CA ILE A 402 7.13 26.72 20.85
C ILE A 402 7.05 27.96 21.75
N PRO A 403 6.29 29.01 21.38
CA PRO A 403 6.11 30.17 22.25
C PRO A 403 5.41 29.81 23.56
N VAL A 404 5.92 30.32 24.68
CA VAL A 404 5.19 30.28 25.97
C VAL A 404 3.92 31.11 25.82
N GLY A 405 2.77 30.54 26.17
CA GLY A 405 1.47 31.19 26.02
C GLY A 405 0.66 30.78 24.79
N LEU A 406 1.25 30.04 23.83
CA LEU A 406 0.57 29.58 22.60
C LEU A 406 -0.77 28.90 22.88
N PHE A 407 -0.82 28.09 23.93
CA PHE A 407 -1.99 27.29 24.28
C PHE A 407 -2.83 27.89 25.43
N GLY A 408 -2.54 29.12 25.88
CA GLY A 408 -3.07 29.67 27.14
C GLY A 408 -4.60 29.83 27.22
N LYS A 409 -5.32 29.74 26.10
CA LYS A 409 -6.79 29.79 26.02
C LYS A 409 -7.46 28.44 25.72
N LEU A 410 -6.69 27.38 25.52
CA LEU A 410 -7.19 26.12 24.95
C LEU A 410 -7.53 25.11 26.06
N THR A 411 -8.62 25.36 26.78
CA THR A 411 -9.05 24.53 27.93
C THR A 411 -9.64 23.18 27.55
N ASN A 412 -9.92 22.96 26.26
CA ASN A 412 -10.50 21.72 25.74
C ASN A 412 -9.48 20.86 24.99
N LEU A 413 -8.22 21.31 24.89
CA LEU A 413 -7.21 20.64 24.09
C LEU A 413 -6.84 19.30 24.72
N THR A 414 -7.12 18.21 24.01
CA THR A 414 -6.84 16.85 24.47
C THR A 414 -5.61 16.26 23.79
N THR A 415 -5.31 16.69 22.56
CA THR A 415 -4.26 16.09 21.73
C THR A 415 -3.37 17.15 21.11
N ILE A 416 -2.06 17.01 21.31
CA ILE A 416 -1.03 17.86 20.72
C ILE A 416 -0.05 16.98 19.95
N ILE A 417 0.06 17.21 18.65
CA ILE A 417 0.98 16.50 17.76
C ILE A 417 2.00 17.49 17.21
N LEU A 418 3.25 17.32 17.63
CA LEU A 418 4.40 18.15 17.23
C LEU A 418 5.57 17.29 16.76
N SER A 419 5.26 16.07 16.32
CA SER A 419 6.22 15.08 15.83
C SER A 419 6.95 15.57 14.58
N ASP A 420 8.11 14.98 14.27
CA ASP A 420 8.87 15.26 13.05
C ASP A 420 9.16 16.77 12.85
N ASN A 421 9.71 17.40 13.88
CA ASN A 421 10.08 18.82 13.86
C ASN A 421 11.56 19.02 14.26
N GLN A 422 11.97 20.28 14.47
CA GLN A 422 13.33 20.66 14.85
C GLN A 422 13.42 21.19 16.28
N ILE A 423 12.51 20.78 17.16
CA ILE A 423 12.41 21.31 18.53
C ILE A 423 13.61 20.82 19.34
N LYS A 424 14.41 21.76 19.86
CA LYS A 424 15.65 21.45 20.61
C LYS A 424 15.46 21.47 22.12
N GLU A 425 14.62 22.37 22.59
CA GLU A 425 14.31 22.60 23.99
C GLU A 425 12.89 23.15 24.10
N LEU A 426 12.28 22.93 25.26
CA LEU A 426 10.99 23.49 25.62
C LEU A 426 11.24 24.51 26.74
N ALA A 427 10.59 25.67 26.67
CA ALA A 427 10.70 26.66 27.72
C ALA A 427 9.79 26.29 28.91
N PRO A 428 10.17 26.59 30.16
CA PRO A 428 9.28 26.44 31.31
C PRO A 428 7.95 27.17 31.08
N GLY A 429 6.84 26.50 31.37
CA GLY A 429 5.49 27.05 31.15
C GLY A 429 4.96 26.94 29.71
N THR A 430 5.68 26.28 28.78
CA THR A 430 5.19 26.05 27.40
C THR A 430 3.79 25.42 27.35
N PHE A 431 3.51 24.47 28.25
CA PHE A 431 2.23 23.78 28.36
C PHE A 431 1.42 24.19 29.61
N GLU A 432 1.67 25.38 30.16
CA GLU A 432 0.97 25.85 31.36
C GLU A 432 -0.54 25.96 31.13
N GLY A 433 -1.34 25.46 32.09
CA GLY A 433 -2.81 25.52 32.04
C GLY A 433 -3.50 24.42 31.23
N LEU A 434 -2.75 23.48 30.64
CA LEU A 434 -3.27 22.40 29.79
C LEU A 434 -3.65 21.13 30.54
N GLU A 435 -4.47 21.27 31.58
CA GLU A 435 -4.94 20.12 32.38
C GLU A 435 -5.80 19.14 31.57
N SER A 436 -6.34 19.54 30.42
CA SER A 436 -7.16 18.70 29.55
C SER A 436 -6.38 17.74 28.64
N VAL A 437 -5.06 17.91 28.50
CA VAL A 437 -4.26 17.13 27.54
C VAL A 437 -4.12 15.68 28.00
N ILE A 438 -4.43 14.77 27.10
CA ILE A 438 -4.37 13.30 27.27
C ILE A 438 -3.20 12.73 26.46
N ASN A 439 -2.98 13.25 25.24
CA ASN A 439 -1.98 12.75 24.30
C ASN A 439 -0.99 13.86 23.90
N LEU A 440 0.31 13.61 24.12
CA LEU A 440 1.39 14.50 23.71
C LEU A 440 2.43 13.75 22.88
N HIS A 441 2.54 14.13 21.61
CA HIS A 441 3.49 13.57 20.67
C HIS A 441 4.61 14.58 20.39
N LEU A 442 5.82 14.23 20.81
CA LEU A 442 7.06 15.01 20.63
C LEU A 442 8.17 14.16 19.99
N ASN A 443 7.82 13.01 19.43
CA ASN A 443 8.77 12.12 18.79
C ASN A 443 9.43 12.75 17.56
N ARG A 444 10.61 12.23 17.18
CA ARG A 444 11.36 12.67 16.00
C ARG A 444 11.66 14.18 16.00
N ASN A 445 12.07 14.68 17.17
CA ASN A 445 12.56 16.04 17.38
C ASN A 445 14.05 16.02 17.77
N GLN A 446 14.55 17.11 18.35
CA GLN A 446 15.95 17.28 18.74
C GLN A 446 16.12 17.49 20.25
N LEU A 447 15.15 17.07 21.06
CA LEU A 447 15.14 17.24 22.51
C LEU A 447 16.31 16.50 23.15
N LYS A 448 16.97 17.14 24.12
CA LYS A 448 18.16 16.58 24.81
C LYS A 448 17.92 16.27 26.29
N HIS A 449 16.98 16.96 26.91
CA HIS A 449 16.68 16.90 28.34
C HIS A 449 15.19 17.20 28.53
N ILE A 450 14.59 16.62 29.58
CA ILE A 450 13.24 16.91 30.05
C ILE A 450 13.32 17.15 31.55
N ASP A 451 12.80 18.28 32.02
CA ASP A 451 12.77 18.69 33.42
C ASP A 451 11.35 18.89 33.96
N ALA A 452 11.21 19.03 35.28
CA ALA A 452 9.92 19.10 35.96
C ALA A 452 9.09 20.35 35.64
N SER A 453 9.72 21.43 35.17
CA SER A 453 9.02 22.68 34.84
C SER A 453 8.33 22.63 33.46
N LEU A 454 8.57 21.57 32.69
CA LEU A 454 8.04 21.39 31.34
C LEU A 454 6.69 20.66 31.32
N LEU A 455 6.49 19.71 32.23
CA LEU A 455 5.35 18.79 32.22
C LEU A 455 4.53 18.93 33.50
N ASN A 456 3.46 19.71 33.44
CA ASN A 456 2.41 19.78 34.47
C ASN A 456 1.05 19.45 33.83
N LEU A 457 0.93 18.24 33.30
CA LEU A 457 -0.22 17.75 32.53
C LEU A 457 -0.87 16.60 33.30
N THR A 458 -1.71 16.93 34.27
CA THR A 458 -2.19 15.96 35.26
C THR A 458 -3.04 14.84 34.67
N ASN A 459 -3.72 15.05 33.55
CA ASN A 459 -4.52 14.02 32.85
C ASN A 459 -3.76 13.34 31.69
N LEU A 460 -2.47 13.61 31.51
CA LEU A 460 -1.70 13.00 30.43
C LEU A 460 -1.63 11.48 30.63
N GLU A 461 -2.07 10.73 29.62
CA GLU A 461 -2.05 9.26 29.59
C GLU A 461 -0.99 8.74 28.62
N TYR A 462 -0.73 9.47 27.52
CA TYR A 462 0.22 9.08 26.48
C TYR A 462 1.27 10.15 26.24
N LEU A 463 2.55 9.78 26.38
CA LEU A 463 3.70 10.62 26.10
C LEU A 463 4.70 9.90 25.20
N ASP A 464 4.88 10.42 23.98
CA ASP A 464 5.87 9.92 23.04
C ASP A 464 7.02 10.90 22.87
N LEU A 465 8.21 10.46 23.30
CA LEU A 465 9.48 11.16 23.22
C LEU A 465 10.49 10.39 22.36
N SER A 466 10.04 9.39 21.60
CA SER A 466 10.90 8.53 20.79
C SER A 466 11.67 9.31 19.72
N TYR A 467 12.78 8.77 19.24
CA TYR A 467 13.61 9.36 18.19
C TYR A 467 14.06 10.80 18.48
N ASN A 468 14.44 11.08 19.72
CA ASN A 468 15.05 12.34 20.15
C ASN A 468 16.55 12.14 20.52
N PHE A 469 17.16 13.12 21.19
CA PHE A 469 18.55 13.05 21.65
C PHE A 469 18.66 13.04 23.18
N ILE A 470 17.63 12.56 23.87
CA ILE A 470 17.53 12.60 25.33
C ILE A 470 18.60 11.70 25.94
N ARG A 471 19.44 12.26 26.83
CA ARG A 471 20.49 11.51 27.55
C ARG A 471 20.08 11.13 28.96
N GLU A 472 19.29 11.97 29.61
CA GLU A 472 18.76 11.77 30.95
C GLU A 472 17.45 12.54 31.11
N LEU A 473 16.58 12.04 32.00
CA LEU A 473 15.41 12.74 32.50
C LEU A 473 15.73 13.13 33.95
N ASP A 474 15.39 14.36 34.34
CA ASP A 474 15.51 14.79 35.74
C ASP A 474 14.63 13.92 36.65
N GLU A 475 15.06 13.70 37.90
CA GLU A 475 14.36 12.82 38.85
C GLU A 475 12.89 13.22 39.10
N THR A 476 12.59 14.51 38.94
CA THR A 476 11.25 15.10 39.10
C THR A 476 10.52 15.33 37.77
N ALA A 477 11.12 14.99 36.62
CA ALA A 477 10.59 15.32 35.29
C ALA A 477 9.18 14.79 35.02
N LEU A 478 8.81 13.66 35.64
CA LEU A 478 7.50 13.02 35.47
C LEU A 478 6.56 13.21 36.68
N GLU A 479 6.92 14.06 37.65
CA GLU A 479 6.09 14.29 38.85
C GLU A 479 4.75 14.96 38.53
N GLY A 480 4.71 15.82 37.50
CA GLY A 480 3.50 16.50 37.04
C GLY A 480 2.59 15.70 36.09
N VAL A 481 2.91 14.42 35.82
CA VAL A 481 2.12 13.53 34.93
C VAL A 481 1.77 12.20 35.61
N PRO A 482 1.12 12.22 36.79
CA PRO A 482 0.91 11.02 37.63
C PRO A 482 -0.03 9.97 37.00
N ASN A 483 -0.80 10.36 35.98
CA ASN A 483 -1.75 9.48 35.30
C ASN A 483 -1.17 8.79 34.05
N LEU A 484 0.12 8.97 33.77
CA LEU A 484 0.76 8.43 32.58
C LEU A 484 0.63 6.90 32.52
N VAL A 485 0.10 6.43 31.40
CA VAL A 485 -0.13 5.02 31.07
C VAL A 485 0.96 4.54 30.12
N THR A 486 1.23 5.29 29.06
CA THR A 486 2.22 4.94 28.05
C THR A 486 3.34 5.96 27.98
N LEU A 487 4.59 5.49 28.08
CA LEU A 487 5.80 6.30 27.89
C LEU A 487 6.71 5.64 26.87
N ASP A 488 6.90 6.30 25.73
CA ASP A 488 7.85 5.86 24.71
C ASP A 488 9.10 6.75 24.68
N LEU A 489 10.26 6.12 24.89
CA LEU A 489 11.59 6.72 24.86
C LEU A 489 12.51 6.00 23.85
N GLU A 490 11.94 5.27 22.88
CA GLU A 490 12.69 4.58 21.82
C GLU A 490 13.71 5.50 21.14
N SER A 491 14.85 4.94 20.71
CA SER A 491 15.81 5.61 19.83
C SER A 491 16.30 6.94 20.38
N ASN A 492 16.55 7.00 21.68
CA ASN A 492 17.18 8.13 22.35
C ASN A 492 18.66 7.82 22.67
N ARG A 493 19.25 8.53 23.63
CA ARG A 493 20.66 8.39 24.03
C ARG A 493 20.80 8.09 25.53
N LEU A 494 19.80 7.43 26.13
CA LEU A 494 19.80 7.09 27.55
C LEU A 494 20.90 6.06 27.85
N ASP A 495 21.81 6.38 28.77
CA ASP A 495 22.88 5.47 29.21
C ASP A 495 22.43 4.52 30.36
N ARG A 496 21.30 4.85 30.99
CA ARG A 496 20.65 4.13 32.12
C ARG A 496 19.15 4.36 32.11
N ILE A 497 18.42 3.52 32.82
CA ILE A 497 16.98 3.70 33.04
C ILE A 497 16.76 4.91 33.96
N PRO A 498 15.93 5.90 33.59
CA PRO A 498 15.72 7.09 34.42
C PRO A 498 14.94 6.78 35.70
N SER A 499 15.38 7.30 36.86
CA SER A 499 14.66 7.12 38.13
C SER A 499 13.28 7.78 38.14
N ALA A 500 13.08 8.80 37.30
CA ALA A 500 11.83 9.55 37.12
C ALA A 500 10.61 8.67 36.82
N ILE A 501 10.81 7.52 36.15
CA ILE A 501 9.70 6.59 35.83
C ILE A 501 8.99 6.08 37.09
N ASN A 502 9.66 6.07 38.25
CA ASN A 502 9.03 5.65 39.52
C ASN A 502 7.99 6.66 40.04
N LYS A 503 7.80 7.80 39.38
CA LYS A 503 6.72 8.75 39.66
C LYS A 503 5.40 8.40 38.95
N THR A 504 5.44 7.55 37.92
CA THR A 504 4.29 7.17 37.08
C THR A 504 3.84 5.73 37.39
N ILE A 505 3.13 5.53 38.50
CA ILE A 505 2.76 4.19 39.01
C ILE A 505 1.67 3.47 38.19
N LYS A 506 1.00 4.20 37.30
CA LYS A 506 -0.03 3.67 36.40
C LYS A 506 0.53 3.18 35.05
N LEU A 507 1.83 3.32 34.83
CA LEU A 507 2.47 2.99 33.56
C LEU A 507 2.21 1.52 33.21
N ASP A 508 1.68 1.28 32.02
CA ASP A 508 1.40 -0.04 31.44
C ASP A 508 2.45 -0.45 30.40
N TYR A 509 2.99 0.52 29.67
CA TYR A 509 3.98 0.37 28.62
C TYR A 509 5.15 1.32 28.84
N LEU A 510 6.35 0.76 28.79
CA LEU A 510 7.61 1.50 28.80
C LEU A 510 8.49 1.05 27.63
N GLY A 511 8.58 1.91 26.61
CA GLY A 511 9.47 1.75 25.47
C GLY A 511 10.84 2.37 25.74
N LEU A 512 11.89 1.55 25.77
CA LEU A 512 13.28 1.98 25.98
C LEU A 512 14.23 1.40 24.92
N GLN A 513 13.68 0.80 23.86
CA GLN A 513 14.46 0.20 22.79
C GLN A 513 15.36 1.21 22.07
N ARG A 514 16.46 0.73 21.49
CA ARG A 514 17.45 1.47 20.71
C ARG A 514 18.10 2.65 21.46
N ASN A 515 18.32 2.49 22.76
CA ASN A 515 19.07 3.43 23.60
C ASN A 515 20.53 2.96 23.81
N ARG A 516 21.19 3.45 24.87
CA ARG A 516 22.58 3.11 25.25
C ARG A 516 22.65 2.51 26.65
N ILE A 517 21.53 1.96 27.14
CA ILE A 517 21.44 1.41 28.48
C ILE A 517 22.42 0.26 28.60
N SER A 518 23.33 0.37 29.58
CA SER A 518 24.43 -0.57 29.74
C SER A 518 24.32 -1.49 30.95
N ARG A 519 23.41 -1.18 31.88
CA ARG A 519 23.28 -1.86 33.18
C ARG A 519 21.82 -1.91 33.61
N LEU A 520 21.41 -3.00 34.23
CA LEU A 520 20.14 -3.11 34.95
C LEU A 520 20.43 -3.31 36.45
N GLU A 521 20.04 -2.33 37.26
CA GLU A 521 20.35 -2.27 38.70
C GLU A 521 19.19 -2.75 39.57
N SER A 522 19.48 -3.26 40.77
CA SER A 522 18.45 -3.75 41.70
C SER A 522 17.47 -2.64 42.13
N GLY A 523 16.16 -2.88 42.00
CA GLY A 523 15.11 -1.98 42.48
C GLY A 523 14.81 -0.75 41.60
N GLN A 524 15.40 -0.63 40.41
CA GLN A 524 15.15 0.49 39.48
C GLN A 524 13.68 0.64 39.03
N PHE A 525 12.90 -0.45 39.07
CA PHE A 525 11.46 -0.48 38.73
C PHE A 525 10.54 -0.65 39.96
N SER A 526 11.03 -0.36 41.17
CA SER A 526 10.36 -0.74 42.43
C SER A 526 8.91 -0.22 42.59
N GLN A 527 8.51 0.82 41.86
CA GLN A 527 7.16 1.40 41.90
C GLN A 527 6.26 1.03 40.71
N LEU A 528 6.76 0.27 39.72
CA LEU A 528 6.06 0.00 38.46
C LEU A 528 5.21 -1.28 38.49
N SER A 529 4.41 -1.45 39.55
CA SER A 529 3.61 -2.69 39.74
C SER A 529 2.52 -2.92 38.69
N SER A 530 2.14 -1.89 37.94
CA SER A 530 1.12 -1.94 36.88
C SER A 530 1.71 -2.23 35.49
N LEU A 531 3.04 -2.21 35.34
CA LEU A 531 3.69 -2.32 34.03
C LEU A 531 3.43 -3.69 33.43
N LEU A 532 2.87 -3.71 32.22
CA LEU A 532 2.54 -4.91 31.47
C LEU A 532 3.61 -5.21 30.41
N THR A 533 4.21 -4.17 29.83
CA THR A 533 5.16 -4.27 28.72
C THR A 533 6.41 -3.45 28.98
N LEU A 534 7.57 -4.10 28.88
CA LEU A 534 8.88 -3.47 28.96
C LEU A 534 9.72 -3.87 27.75
N ASN A 535 10.04 -2.90 26.90
CA ASN A 535 10.89 -3.11 25.73
C ASN A 535 12.26 -2.45 25.92
N LEU A 536 13.31 -3.26 25.91
CA LEU A 536 14.72 -2.85 26.08
C LEU A 536 15.58 -3.23 24.85
N ASP A 537 14.97 -3.59 23.73
CA ASP A 537 15.67 -4.09 22.54
C ASP A 537 16.72 -3.12 22.00
N GLY A 538 17.82 -3.63 21.44
CA GLY A 538 18.84 -2.79 20.80
C GLY A 538 19.60 -1.85 21.74
N ASN A 539 19.61 -2.16 23.05
CA ASN A 539 20.48 -1.50 24.03
C ASN A 539 21.85 -2.18 24.11
N LYS A 540 22.73 -1.72 25.01
CA LYS A 540 24.09 -2.26 25.21
C LYS A 540 24.26 -2.90 26.58
N ILE A 541 23.24 -3.63 27.03
CA ILE A 541 23.18 -4.14 28.40
C ILE A 541 24.32 -5.14 28.59
N ALA A 542 25.26 -4.78 29.46
CA ALA A 542 26.46 -5.54 29.76
C ALA A 542 26.36 -6.26 31.12
N THR A 543 25.60 -5.73 32.07
CA THR A 543 25.43 -6.33 33.40
C THR A 543 23.96 -6.29 33.86
N MET A 544 23.51 -7.37 34.52
CA MET A 544 22.18 -7.48 35.12
C MET A 544 22.31 -7.93 36.58
N GLU A 545 22.02 -7.03 37.52
CA GLU A 545 22.11 -7.32 38.96
C GLU A 545 20.96 -8.20 39.46
N GLN A 546 21.20 -8.91 40.57
CA GLN A 546 20.14 -9.67 41.23
C GLN A 546 18.95 -8.76 41.64
N GLY A 547 17.75 -9.11 41.17
CA GLY A 547 16.52 -8.38 41.45
C GLY A 547 16.36 -7.09 40.65
N CYS A 548 17.03 -6.95 39.50
CA CYS A 548 16.88 -5.79 38.61
C CYS A 548 15.46 -5.59 38.04
N PHE A 549 14.62 -6.64 38.07
CA PHE A 549 13.21 -6.60 37.68
C PHE A 549 12.22 -6.52 38.87
N ARG A 550 12.72 -6.32 40.11
CA ARG A 550 11.85 -6.16 41.29
C ARG A 550 10.92 -4.97 41.10
N GLY A 551 9.64 -5.21 41.37
CA GLY A 551 8.57 -4.21 41.21
C GLY A 551 7.71 -4.41 39.96
N LEU A 552 8.08 -5.33 39.07
CA LEU A 552 7.36 -5.62 37.81
C LEU A 552 6.38 -6.81 37.93
N GLN A 553 5.53 -6.83 38.96
CA GLN A 553 4.70 -8.02 39.24
C GLN A 553 3.63 -8.30 38.18
N SER A 554 3.17 -7.28 37.45
CA SER A 554 2.15 -7.42 36.40
C SER A 554 2.76 -7.63 35.01
N LEU A 555 4.08 -7.69 34.88
CA LEU A 555 4.74 -7.73 33.58
C LEU A 555 4.37 -8.99 32.81
N THR A 556 3.84 -8.81 31.61
CA THR A 556 3.41 -9.86 30.69
C THR A 556 4.34 -10.02 29.50
N MET A 557 5.06 -8.96 29.11
CA MET A 557 5.96 -8.94 27.97
C MET A 557 7.28 -8.25 28.32
N LEU A 558 8.38 -8.96 28.06
CA LEU A 558 9.74 -8.48 28.24
C LEU A 558 10.54 -8.78 26.97
N ALA A 559 11.13 -7.73 26.39
CA ALA A 559 12.02 -7.84 25.24
C ALA A 559 13.37 -7.16 25.56
N PHE A 560 14.48 -7.85 25.31
CA PHE A 560 15.82 -7.24 25.32
C PHE A 560 16.77 -7.91 24.32
N VAL A 561 16.48 -7.70 23.03
CA VAL A 561 17.25 -8.19 21.90
C VAL A 561 18.58 -7.47 21.75
N ASN A 562 19.60 -8.21 21.28
CA ASN A 562 20.94 -7.69 20.95
C ASN A 562 21.64 -7.04 22.16
N ALA A 563 21.56 -7.73 23.30
CA ALA A 563 22.21 -7.34 24.54
C ALA A 563 23.11 -8.48 25.02
N THR A 564 24.38 -8.25 25.38
CA THR A 564 25.27 -9.32 25.84
C THR A 564 25.54 -9.24 27.35
N PRO A 565 24.52 -9.44 28.22
CA PRO A 565 24.70 -9.25 29.65
C PRO A 565 25.52 -10.39 30.27
N GLU A 566 26.31 -10.05 31.28
CA GLU A 566 26.78 -10.99 32.29
C GLU A 566 25.61 -11.30 33.24
N TYR A 567 25.24 -12.57 33.32
CA TYR A 567 24.16 -13.06 34.17
C TYR A 567 24.70 -13.36 35.58
N GLU A 568 24.41 -12.50 36.55
CA GLU A 568 24.99 -12.59 37.90
C GLU A 568 24.39 -13.70 38.79
N SER A 569 23.20 -14.20 38.47
CA SER A 569 22.47 -15.18 39.31
C SER A 569 21.50 -16.06 38.51
N LEU A 570 21.25 -17.28 39.00
CA LEU A 570 20.34 -18.27 38.40
C LEU A 570 18.86 -17.94 38.56
N ASP A 571 18.49 -16.99 39.43
CA ASP A 571 17.09 -16.65 39.75
C ASP A 571 16.66 -15.28 39.21
N LEU A 572 17.32 -14.78 38.15
CA LEU A 572 17.15 -13.41 37.65
C LEU A 572 15.67 -13.06 37.32
N PHE A 573 14.90 -14.02 36.79
CA PHE A 573 13.51 -13.82 36.38
C PHE A 573 12.49 -14.28 37.43
N ASN A 574 12.90 -14.63 38.65
CA ASN A 574 11.99 -15.16 39.67
C ASN A 574 10.89 -14.16 40.12
N ASP A 575 11.12 -12.87 39.90
CA ASP A 575 10.15 -11.80 40.20
C ASP A 575 9.07 -11.63 39.10
N LEU A 576 9.19 -12.32 37.95
CA LEU A 576 8.35 -12.15 36.75
C LEU A 576 7.34 -13.30 36.54
N GLN A 577 6.59 -13.67 37.59
CA GLN A 577 5.71 -14.85 37.56
C GLN A 577 4.54 -14.76 36.57
N ASN A 578 4.13 -13.54 36.20
CA ASN A 578 3.06 -13.28 35.24
C ASN A 578 3.56 -13.12 33.79
N LEU A 579 4.86 -13.31 33.55
CA LEU A 579 5.44 -13.14 32.23
C LEU A 579 4.89 -14.19 31.27
N THR A 580 4.29 -13.71 30.17
CA THR A 580 3.72 -14.54 29.10
C THR A 580 4.57 -14.53 27.85
N GLN A 581 5.35 -13.47 27.61
CA GLN A 581 6.17 -13.32 26.41
C GLN A 581 7.59 -12.88 26.79
N LEU A 582 8.58 -13.61 26.28
CA LEU A 582 9.99 -13.32 26.50
C LEU A 582 10.78 -13.39 25.18
N PHE A 583 11.40 -12.26 24.82
CA PHE A 583 12.21 -12.09 23.62
C PHE A 583 13.66 -11.77 24.01
N MET A 584 14.56 -12.70 23.70
CA MET A 584 15.98 -12.67 24.09
C MET A 584 16.92 -13.01 22.92
N GLU A 585 16.59 -12.54 21.72
CA GLU A 585 17.39 -12.76 20.52
C GLU A 585 18.78 -12.09 20.63
N GLU A 586 19.82 -12.75 20.12
CA GLU A 586 21.20 -12.22 20.10
C GLU A 586 21.76 -11.83 21.48
N THR A 587 21.40 -12.56 22.55
CA THR A 587 21.77 -12.19 23.94
C THR A 587 23.03 -12.84 24.50
N ASN A 588 23.79 -13.56 23.67
CA ASN A 588 24.91 -14.42 24.08
C ASN A 588 24.52 -15.40 25.22
N TYR A 589 23.27 -15.82 25.24
CA TYR A 589 22.76 -16.80 26.20
C TYR A 589 23.23 -18.20 25.78
N THR A 590 23.94 -18.91 26.67
CA THR A 590 24.50 -20.26 26.46
C THR A 590 24.27 -21.13 27.69
N GLY A 591 24.22 -22.46 27.58
CA GLY A 591 23.97 -23.32 28.74
C GLY A 591 24.98 -23.17 29.89
N LEU A 592 26.16 -22.61 29.63
CA LEU A 592 27.22 -22.39 30.61
C LEU A 592 27.04 -21.11 31.45
N ASN A 593 26.35 -20.10 30.93
CA ASN A 593 26.05 -18.82 31.58
C ASN A 593 24.54 -18.55 31.73
N SER A 594 23.71 -19.59 31.54
CA SER A 594 22.25 -19.49 31.50
C SER A 594 21.59 -19.42 32.88
N VAL A 595 20.59 -18.56 32.98
CA VAL A 595 19.60 -18.51 34.07
C VAL A 595 18.50 -19.54 33.81
N ARG A 596 17.98 -20.23 34.83
CA ARG A 596 16.88 -21.19 34.66
C ARG A 596 15.56 -20.45 34.41
N LEU A 597 14.71 -21.00 33.55
CA LEU A 597 13.40 -20.42 33.20
C LEU A 597 12.23 -21.09 33.95
N ASP A 598 12.49 -22.10 34.81
CA ASP A 598 11.46 -22.93 35.46
C ASP A 598 10.45 -22.13 36.31
N SER A 599 10.79 -20.91 36.72
CA SER A 599 9.89 -20.00 37.45
C SER A 599 8.81 -19.34 36.57
N LEU A 600 9.02 -19.28 35.24
CA LEU A 600 8.15 -18.58 34.29
C LEU A 600 7.00 -19.48 33.81
N GLN A 601 6.21 -20.00 34.74
CA GLN A 601 5.17 -21.01 34.44
C GLN A 601 4.01 -20.47 33.58
N SER A 602 3.84 -19.14 33.54
CA SER A 602 2.84 -18.44 32.72
C SER A 602 3.30 -18.21 31.28
N LEU A 603 4.55 -18.55 30.95
CA LEU A 603 5.15 -18.25 29.65
C LEU A 603 4.43 -18.99 28.53
N ASP A 604 4.06 -18.22 27.52
CA ASP A 604 3.30 -18.62 26.34
C ASP A 604 4.16 -18.53 25.07
N ILE A 605 4.89 -17.41 24.93
CA ILE A 605 5.77 -17.13 23.80
C ILE A 605 7.22 -17.03 24.28
N LEU A 606 8.10 -17.79 23.63
CA LEU A 606 9.53 -17.79 23.90
C LEU A 606 10.34 -17.67 22.62
N SER A 607 11.22 -16.67 22.56
CA SER A 607 12.15 -16.47 21.44
C SER A 607 13.59 -16.31 21.90
N PHE A 608 14.48 -17.13 21.36
CA PHE A 608 15.92 -17.15 21.63
C PHE A 608 16.73 -17.23 20.32
N ASP A 609 16.21 -16.64 19.24
CA ASP A 609 16.86 -16.68 17.94
C ASP A 609 18.30 -16.10 18.01
N THR A 610 19.20 -16.67 17.20
CA THR A 610 20.59 -16.22 17.04
C THR A 610 21.42 -16.27 18.34
N ASN A 611 21.06 -17.13 19.30
CA ASN A 611 21.90 -17.42 20.48
C ASN A 611 22.78 -18.66 20.29
N SER A 612 23.94 -18.74 20.93
CA SER A 612 24.81 -19.92 20.84
C SER A 612 24.45 -20.94 21.93
N LEU A 613 23.23 -21.51 21.91
CA LEU A 613 22.64 -22.39 22.96
C LEU A 613 23.40 -23.73 23.19
N ILE A 614 24.70 -23.75 22.99
CA ILE A 614 25.66 -24.80 23.32
C ILE A 614 25.56 -25.12 24.83
N GLY A 615 25.48 -26.42 25.14
CA GLY A 615 25.45 -26.91 26.52
C GLY A 615 24.09 -26.87 27.21
N VAL A 616 23.06 -26.32 26.56
CA VAL A 616 21.69 -26.35 27.07
C VAL A 616 21.17 -27.79 27.11
N ASP A 617 20.65 -28.25 28.25
CA ASP A 617 20.14 -29.61 28.45
C ASP A 617 18.61 -29.71 28.21
N PRO A 618 18.02 -30.92 28.06
CA PRO A 618 16.58 -31.07 27.83
C PRO A 618 15.67 -30.48 28.92
N GLY A 619 16.18 -30.23 30.12
CA GLY A 619 15.49 -29.54 31.20
C GLY A 619 15.32 -28.04 30.98
N PHE A 620 15.89 -27.45 29.93
CA PHE A 620 15.74 -26.02 29.59
C PHE A 620 14.29 -25.55 29.45
N LEU A 621 13.43 -26.39 28.87
CA LEU A 621 11.99 -26.11 28.70
C LEU A 621 11.14 -26.81 29.77
N SER A 622 11.77 -27.40 30.79
CA SER A 622 11.06 -28.07 31.87
C SER A 622 10.20 -27.07 32.64
N GLY A 623 8.99 -27.47 33.01
CA GLY A 623 8.05 -26.62 33.74
C GLY A 623 7.25 -25.63 32.90
N LEU A 624 7.68 -25.30 31.68
CA LEU A 624 7.03 -24.32 30.77
C LEU A 624 5.85 -24.92 29.98
N LYS A 625 4.86 -25.48 30.69
CA LYS A 625 3.77 -26.25 30.07
C LYS A 625 2.75 -25.41 29.29
N ASN A 626 2.76 -24.10 29.47
CA ASN A 626 1.84 -23.17 28.82
C ASN A 626 2.35 -22.66 27.46
N LEU A 627 3.59 -22.99 27.07
CA LEU A 627 4.16 -22.51 25.80
C LEU A 627 3.30 -22.94 24.62
N THR A 628 2.81 -21.97 23.85
CA THR A 628 2.19 -22.19 22.54
C THR A 628 3.16 -21.88 21.40
N ARG A 629 4.18 -21.02 21.62
CA ARG A 629 5.12 -20.58 20.58
C ARG A 629 6.57 -20.61 21.04
N ILE A 630 7.41 -21.29 20.28
CA ILE A 630 8.86 -21.34 20.48
C ILE A 630 9.58 -20.99 19.17
N SER A 631 10.51 -20.03 19.24
CA SER A 631 11.46 -19.72 18.16
C SER A 631 12.91 -19.85 18.66
N LEU A 632 13.67 -20.70 17.98
CA LEU A 632 15.06 -21.07 18.26
C LEU A 632 15.88 -21.12 16.96
N LYS A 633 15.63 -20.16 16.06
CA LYS A 633 16.29 -20.07 14.74
C LYS A 633 17.72 -19.60 14.90
N LYS A 634 18.63 -20.13 14.10
CA LYS A 634 20.08 -19.83 14.14
C LYS A 634 20.72 -20.02 15.53
N SER A 635 20.12 -20.85 16.40
CA SER A 635 20.52 -20.92 17.82
C SER A 635 21.57 -21.98 18.18
N SER A 636 22.30 -22.53 17.19
CA SER A 636 23.44 -23.48 17.38
C SER A 636 23.20 -24.63 18.38
N ILE A 637 21.98 -25.13 18.51
CA ILE A 637 21.55 -26.13 19.49
C ILE A 637 21.51 -27.54 18.89
N ARG A 638 21.89 -28.55 19.70
CA ARG A 638 21.77 -29.98 19.36
C ARG A 638 20.40 -30.52 19.80
N PHE A 639 19.38 -30.35 18.96
CA PHE A 639 18.04 -30.82 19.31
C PHE A 639 17.92 -32.34 19.36
N LYS A 640 17.08 -32.80 20.30
CA LYS A 640 16.64 -34.18 20.46
C LYS A 640 15.15 -34.19 20.82
N ALA A 641 14.47 -35.30 20.58
CA ALA A 641 13.06 -35.49 20.91
C ALA A 641 12.71 -35.11 22.37
N SER A 642 13.64 -35.28 23.31
CA SER A 642 13.45 -34.99 24.73
C SER A 642 13.16 -33.52 25.06
N TYR A 643 13.56 -32.55 24.22
CA TYR A 643 13.28 -31.13 24.48
C TYR A 643 11.79 -30.79 24.37
N PHE A 644 11.07 -31.51 23.52
CA PHE A 644 9.64 -31.28 23.27
C PHE A 644 8.75 -32.30 23.97
N GLY A 645 9.32 -33.16 24.82
CA GLY A 645 8.63 -34.29 25.43
C GLY A 645 7.51 -33.95 26.41
N SER A 646 7.24 -32.66 26.69
CA SER A 646 6.26 -32.20 27.68
C SER A 646 5.69 -30.81 27.38
N LEU A 647 5.33 -30.54 26.11
CA LEU A 647 4.77 -29.25 25.66
C LEU A 647 3.42 -29.45 24.97
N PRO A 648 2.36 -29.84 25.71
CA PRO A 648 1.09 -30.29 25.12
C PRO A 648 0.33 -29.20 24.35
N ASN A 649 0.60 -27.93 24.67
CA ASN A 649 -0.07 -26.77 24.08
C ASN A 649 0.74 -26.11 22.97
N LEU A 650 1.92 -26.65 22.60
CA LEU A 650 2.79 -26.03 21.61
C LEU A 650 2.13 -26.08 20.22
N GLU A 651 1.87 -24.91 19.65
CA GLU A 651 1.23 -24.72 18.34
C GLU A 651 2.24 -24.31 17.27
N TYR A 652 3.25 -23.52 17.64
CA TYR A 652 4.29 -23.03 16.73
C TYR A 652 5.68 -23.41 17.24
N LEU A 653 6.45 -24.07 16.37
CA LEU A 653 7.84 -24.41 16.63
C LEU A 653 8.72 -24.05 15.44
N ALA A 654 9.65 -23.12 15.65
CA ALA A 654 10.70 -22.82 14.69
C ALA A 654 12.08 -23.06 15.30
N PHE A 655 12.96 -23.74 14.57
CA PHE A 655 14.34 -23.88 15.01
C PHE A 655 15.33 -24.14 13.87
N THR A 656 16.59 -23.79 14.12
CA THR A 656 17.71 -24.17 13.23
C THR A 656 18.80 -24.88 14.02
N SER A 657 19.34 -25.97 13.49
CA SER A 657 20.49 -26.67 14.08
C SER A 657 21.71 -26.65 13.18
N ASN A 658 22.89 -26.50 13.78
CA ASN A 658 24.18 -26.64 13.11
C ASN A 658 24.57 -28.12 12.89
N GLU A 659 23.83 -29.06 13.48
CA GLU A 659 24.06 -30.49 13.32
C GLU A 659 22.93 -31.14 12.53
N SER A 660 23.22 -32.31 11.98
CA SER A 660 22.21 -33.07 11.26
C SER A 660 21.20 -33.68 12.22
N ILE A 661 19.91 -33.55 11.93
CA ILE A 661 18.81 -34.09 12.75
C ILE A 661 18.18 -35.30 12.08
N ALA A 662 17.87 -36.32 12.90
CA ALA A 662 17.01 -37.44 12.52
C ALA A 662 15.61 -37.22 13.08
N LEU A 663 14.60 -37.17 12.20
CA LEU A 663 13.19 -37.04 12.56
C LEU A 663 12.53 -38.43 12.59
N ASP A 664 12.49 -39.05 13.75
CA ASP A 664 11.73 -40.28 13.98
C ASP A 664 10.27 -40.01 14.36
N GLU A 665 9.48 -41.07 14.56
CA GLU A 665 8.04 -40.96 14.91
C GLU A 665 7.77 -40.44 16.32
N THR A 666 8.82 -40.31 17.15
CA THR A 666 8.73 -39.85 18.54
C THR A 666 9.20 -38.41 18.72
N PHE A 667 9.83 -37.81 17.69
CA PHE A 667 10.46 -36.50 17.77
C PHE A 667 9.51 -35.39 18.27
N PHE A 668 8.27 -35.38 17.77
CA PHE A 668 7.22 -34.42 18.16
C PHE A 668 6.18 -35.00 19.13
N ALA A 669 6.41 -36.17 19.73
CA ALA A 669 5.38 -36.91 20.47
C ALA A 669 4.83 -36.16 21.71
N GLY A 670 5.59 -35.23 22.29
CA GLY A 670 5.16 -34.42 23.43
C GLY A 670 4.49 -33.09 23.06
N ALA A 671 4.33 -32.78 21.76
CA ALA A 671 3.74 -31.57 21.24
C ALA A 671 2.64 -31.87 20.19
N PRO A 672 1.54 -32.53 20.58
CA PRO A 672 0.50 -32.98 19.63
C PRO A 672 -0.32 -31.84 19.01
N SER A 673 -0.29 -30.64 19.60
CA SER A 673 -1.08 -29.49 19.17
C SER A 673 -0.41 -28.64 18.08
N LEU A 674 0.78 -29.05 17.60
CA LEU A 674 1.54 -28.30 16.60
C LEU A 674 0.72 -28.05 15.33
N GLN A 675 0.64 -26.78 14.98
CA GLN A 675 0.02 -26.23 13.76
C GLN A 675 1.10 -25.80 12.77
N THR A 676 2.20 -25.21 13.26
CA THR A 676 3.31 -24.74 12.43
C THR A 676 4.62 -25.35 12.90
N VAL A 677 5.35 -25.95 11.95
CA VAL A 677 6.72 -26.44 12.17
C VAL A 677 7.64 -25.84 11.13
N GLU A 678 8.64 -25.08 11.59
CA GLU A 678 9.67 -24.48 10.74
C GLU A 678 11.05 -25.01 11.12
N ILE A 679 11.58 -25.88 10.25
CA ILE A 679 12.89 -26.52 10.36
C ILE A 679 13.70 -26.32 9.09
N GLN A 680 13.39 -25.24 8.38
CA GLN A 680 14.10 -24.79 7.19
C GLN A 680 15.53 -24.37 7.60
N ASP A 681 16.51 -24.70 6.76
CA ASP A 681 17.95 -24.51 7.00
C ASP A 681 18.57 -25.43 8.08
N THR A 682 17.90 -26.51 8.46
CA THR A 682 18.50 -27.59 9.27
C THR A 682 18.77 -28.83 8.42
N LEU A 683 20.01 -29.32 8.40
CA LEU A 683 20.34 -30.52 7.64
C LEU A 683 19.63 -31.74 8.22
N LEU A 684 18.73 -32.36 7.45
CA LEU A 684 18.03 -33.57 7.89
C LEU A 684 18.83 -34.80 7.45
N GLU A 685 19.23 -35.64 8.41
CA GLU A 685 19.92 -36.91 8.13
C GLU A 685 18.94 -38.00 7.68
N SER A 686 17.80 -38.07 8.34
CA SER A 686 16.72 -39.03 8.04
C SER A 686 15.37 -38.48 8.46
N ILE A 687 14.33 -38.85 7.72
CA ILE A 687 12.93 -38.51 7.99
C ILE A 687 12.12 -39.80 7.95
N SER A 688 11.48 -40.16 9.07
CA SER A 688 10.55 -41.27 9.14
C SER A 688 9.27 -40.94 8.38
N VAL A 689 8.68 -41.94 7.70
CA VAL A 689 7.35 -41.82 7.07
C VAL A 689 6.24 -41.49 8.08
N ASN A 690 6.47 -41.74 9.37
CA ASN A 690 5.55 -41.42 10.45
C ASN A 690 5.91 -40.14 11.23
N ALA A 691 6.94 -39.39 10.82
CA ALA A 691 7.47 -38.25 11.59
C ALA A 691 6.40 -37.21 11.95
N PHE A 692 5.51 -36.89 11.01
CA PHE A 692 4.44 -35.88 11.18
C PHE A 692 3.05 -36.50 11.37
N ARG A 693 2.92 -37.84 11.33
CA ARG A 693 1.64 -38.56 11.27
C ARG A 693 0.71 -38.31 12.46
N ARG A 694 1.27 -37.93 13.62
CA ARG A 694 0.51 -37.62 14.84
C ARG A 694 0.10 -36.15 14.96
N LEU A 695 0.56 -35.28 14.06
CA LEU A 695 0.26 -33.85 14.07
C LEU A 695 -1.00 -33.57 13.23
N ALA A 696 -2.16 -33.98 13.75
CA ALA A 696 -3.44 -33.82 13.04
C ALA A 696 -3.81 -32.35 12.77
N ASN A 697 -3.29 -31.43 13.58
CA ASN A 697 -3.53 -29.98 13.48
C ASN A 697 -2.50 -29.25 12.61
N LEU A 698 -1.51 -29.96 12.02
CA LEU A 698 -0.45 -29.33 11.24
C LEU A 698 -1.03 -28.64 10.00
N THR A 699 -0.99 -27.31 9.99
CA THR A 699 -1.43 -26.44 8.88
C THR A 699 -0.27 -25.91 8.07
N GLU A 700 0.91 -25.73 8.68
CA GLU A 700 2.09 -25.17 8.00
C GLU A 700 3.36 -25.99 8.30
N LEU A 701 4.09 -26.31 7.24
CA LEU A 701 5.36 -27.01 7.36
C LEU A 701 6.42 -26.41 6.44
N TYR A 702 7.54 -26.01 7.03
CA TYR A 702 8.71 -25.51 6.34
C TYR A 702 9.89 -26.46 6.65
N ILE A 703 10.41 -27.12 5.63
CA ILE A 703 11.32 -28.26 5.81
C ILE A 703 12.46 -28.28 4.79
N GLY A 704 13.64 -28.71 5.24
CA GLY A 704 14.84 -28.92 4.44
C GLY A 704 16.07 -28.17 4.98
N PRO A 705 17.30 -28.45 4.50
CA PRO A 705 17.66 -29.34 3.40
C PRO A 705 17.64 -30.85 3.74
N PHE A 706 17.27 -31.69 2.78
CA PHE A 706 17.30 -33.16 2.89
C PHE A 706 17.94 -33.81 1.66
N LYS A 707 19.05 -34.54 1.86
CA LYS A 707 19.90 -35.08 0.78
C LYS A 707 19.56 -36.51 0.32
N ARG A 708 18.58 -37.18 0.94
CA ARG A 708 18.17 -38.54 0.55
C ARG A 708 16.84 -38.49 -0.20
N GLU A 709 16.46 -39.62 -0.79
CA GLU A 709 15.17 -39.77 -1.45
C GLU A 709 14.02 -39.57 -0.45
N LEU A 710 13.07 -38.70 -0.81
CA LEU A 710 11.93 -38.35 0.03
C LEU A 710 10.81 -39.37 -0.14
N LYS A 711 10.36 -39.97 0.96
CA LYS A 711 9.16 -40.82 1.01
C LYS A 711 7.93 -39.98 1.36
N ASP A 712 6.73 -40.53 1.17
CA ASP A 712 5.50 -39.89 1.65
C ASP A 712 5.55 -39.76 3.19
N ILE A 713 5.68 -38.52 3.64
CA ILE A 713 5.78 -38.12 5.06
C ILE A 713 4.55 -37.33 5.51
N PHE A 714 3.57 -37.13 4.62
CA PHE A 714 2.41 -36.25 4.84
C PHE A 714 1.09 -37.03 5.03
N THR A 715 1.16 -38.36 4.95
CA THR A 715 0.05 -39.23 5.30
C THR A 715 -0.44 -38.95 6.72
N GLY A 716 -1.64 -38.38 6.85
CA GLY A 716 -2.28 -38.02 8.13
C GLY A 716 -2.38 -36.51 8.40
N ASN A 717 -1.80 -35.65 7.55
CA ASN A 717 -1.84 -34.19 7.71
C ASN A 717 -2.88 -33.53 6.77
N GLU A 718 -4.16 -33.90 6.93
CA GLU A 718 -5.25 -33.41 6.08
C GLU A 718 -5.56 -31.90 6.24
N ALA A 719 -5.09 -31.31 7.34
CA ALA A 719 -5.24 -29.88 7.64
C ALA A 719 -4.18 -28.99 6.97
N LEU A 720 -3.15 -29.57 6.32
CA LEU A 720 -2.02 -28.84 5.75
C LEU A 720 -2.48 -27.87 4.66
N LYS A 721 -2.13 -26.59 4.83
CA LYS A 721 -2.42 -25.46 3.94
C LYS A 721 -1.15 -24.92 3.27
N THR A 722 -0.07 -24.84 4.04
CA THR A 722 1.23 -24.36 3.57
C THR A 722 2.27 -25.45 3.67
N LEU A 723 2.95 -25.72 2.56
CA LEU A 723 4.09 -26.62 2.52
C LEU A 723 5.24 -25.95 1.78
N ARG A 724 6.36 -25.73 2.46
CA ARG A 724 7.60 -25.23 1.85
C ARG A 724 8.72 -26.25 2.02
N MET A 725 9.26 -26.68 0.89
CA MET A 725 10.29 -27.70 0.78
C MET A 725 11.52 -27.09 0.10
N LYS A 726 12.51 -26.70 0.90
CA LYS A 726 13.72 -26.03 0.41
C LYS A 726 14.90 -26.99 0.34
N GLN A 727 15.63 -26.95 -0.77
CA GLN A 727 16.89 -27.70 -0.93
C GLN A 727 16.72 -29.21 -0.67
N MET A 728 15.68 -29.77 -1.29
CA MET A 728 15.44 -31.20 -1.31
C MET A 728 16.25 -31.88 -2.42
N SER A 729 16.45 -33.20 -2.32
CA SER A 729 17.30 -33.95 -3.26
C SER A 729 16.57 -35.12 -3.93
N PHE A 730 15.26 -35.01 -4.17
CA PHE A 730 14.47 -36.05 -4.88
C PHE A 730 14.36 -35.76 -6.37
N THR A 731 14.33 -36.81 -7.21
CA THR A 731 14.15 -36.68 -8.66
C THR A 731 12.68 -36.56 -9.06
N THR A 732 11.81 -37.28 -8.37
CA THR A 732 10.35 -37.28 -8.56
C THR A 732 9.66 -37.75 -7.29
N LEU A 733 8.35 -37.58 -7.22
CA LEU A 733 7.48 -38.06 -6.14
C LEU A 733 6.41 -39.01 -6.70
N PRO A 734 5.91 -39.97 -5.90
CA PRO A 734 4.78 -40.82 -6.28
C PRO A 734 3.52 -39.99 -6.62
N ASP A 735 2.67 -40.49 -7.51
CA ASP A 735 1.44 -39.80 -7.95
C ASP A 735 0.45 -39.49 -6.81
N HIS A 736 0.53 -40.25 -5.72
CA HIS A 736 -0.34 -40.13 -4.55
C HIS A 736 0.21 -39.24 -3.44
N PHE A 737 1.41 -38.67 -3.61
CA PHE A 737 2.14 -38.00 -2.55
C PHE A 737 1.36 -36.84 -1.88
N PHE A 738 0.56 -36.09 -2.65
CA PHE A 738 -0.26 -34.99 -2.13
C PHE A 738 -1.76 -35.32 -1.98
N TRP A 739 -2.19 -36.59 -2.11
CA TRP A 739 -3.63 -36.94 -2.13
C TRP A 739 -4.38 -36.59 -0.84
N ALA A 740 -3.70 -36.60 0.30
CA ALA A 740 -4.28 -36.26 1.60
C ALA A 740 -4.37 -34.75 1.84
N ASN A 741 -3.51 -33.93 1.22
CA ASN A 741 -3.33 -32.52 1.52
C ASN A 741 -4.22 -31.63 0.64
N ARG A 742 -5.53 -31.91 0.61
CA ARG A 742 -6.50 -31.25 -0.29
C ARG A 742 -6.77 -29.78 0.04
N ARG A 743 -6.27 -29.32 1.19
CA ARG A 743 -6.41 -27.95 1.68
C ARG A 743 -5.18 -27.08 1.37
N LEU A 744 -4.17 -27.61 0.68
CA LEU A 744 -3.00 -26.84 0.28
C LEU A 744 -3.46 -25.63 -0.57
N ASP A 745 -3.14 -24.46 -0.05
CA ASP A 745 -3.24 -23.18 -0.75
C ASP A 745 -1.86 -22.67 -1.17
N THR A 746 -0.80 -23.04 -0.44
CA THR A 746 0.58 -22.60 -0.68
C THR A 746 1.50 -23.81 -0.79
N LEU A 747 2.16 -23.95 -1.93
CA LEU A 747 3.18 -24.97 -2.16
C LEU A 747 4.46 -24.34 -2.70
N THR A 748 5.57 -24.53 -1.98
CA THR A 748 6.91 -24.17 -2.45
C THR A 748 7.79 -25.41 -2.50
N ILE A 749 8.41 -25.65 -3.64
CA ILE A 749 9.46 -26.65 -3.85
C ILE A 749 10.62 -25.92 -4.51
N ASP A 750 11.50 -25.30 -3.73
CA ASP A 750 12.60 -24.50 -4.24
C ASP A 750 13.96 -25.18 -4.04
N GLY A 751 14.89 -24.94 -4.96
CA GLY A 751 16.27 -25.36 -4.82
C GLY A 751 16.48 -26.87 -4.86
N ASN A 752 15.63 -27.64 -5.56
CA ASN A 752 15.84 -29.08 -5.79
C ASN A 752 16.46 -29.33 -7.18
N PRO A 753 17.79 -29.43 -7.30
CA PRO A 753 18.48 -29.54 -8.58
C PRO A 753 18.23 -30.87 -9.31
N ASN A 754 17.61 -31.85 -8.65
CA ASN A 754 17.33 -33.16 -9.23
C ASN A 754 15.91 -33.27 -9.79
N LEU A 755 15.02 -32.30 -9.52
CA LEU A 755 13.64 -32.32 -9.99
C LEU A 755 13.56 -31.82 -11.44
N CYS A 756 13.29 -32.73 -12.36
CA CYS A 756 13.29 -32.44 -13.81
C CYS A 756 11.91 -32.31 -14.46
N GLU A 757 10.84 -32.76 -13.78
CA GLU A 757 9.47 -32.77 -14.30
C GLU A 757 8.45 -32.53 -13.17
N LEU A 758 7.31 -31.92 -13.51
CA LEU A 758 6.13 -31.83 -12.66
C LEU A 758 5.02 -32.74 -13.21
N LYS A 759 4.37 -33.50 -12.33
CA LYS A 759 3.30 -34.44 -12.73
C LYS A 759 1.92 -33.81 -12.54
N PRO A 760 1.02 -33.84 -13.53
CA PRO A 760 -0.38 -33.41 -13.37
C PRO A 760 -1.10 -34.13 -12.20
N ALA A 761 -0.70 -35.36 -11.90
CA ALA A 761 -1.23 -36.14 -10.77
C ALA A 761 -1.04 -35.46 -9.40
N TRP A 762 0.01 -34.63 -9.23
CA TRP A 762 0.27 -33.90 -7.99
C TRP A 762 -0.80 -32.84 -7.70
N PHE A 763 -1.28 -32.17 -8.75
CA PHE A 763 -2.23 -31.06 -8.66
C PHE A 763 -3.70 -31.49 -8.74
N LYS A 764 -3.97 -32.77 -9.03
CA LYS A 764 -5.32 -33.31 -9.26
C LYS A 764 -6.35 -33.02 -8.15
N HIS A 765 -5.89 -32.82 -6.92
CA HIS A 765 -6.74 -32.57 -5.75
C HIS A 765 -6.48 -31.22 -5.06
N MET A 766 -5.80 -30.30 -5.74
CA MET A 766 -5.36 -29.00 -5.20
C MET A 766 -6.27 -27.86 -5.67
N ALA A 767 -7.59 -27.99 -5.47
CA ALA A 767 -8.57 -27.01 -5.94
C ALA A 767 -8.49 -25.64 -5.23
N TYR A 768 -7.74 -25.55 -4.12
CA TYR A 768 -7.53 -24.35 -3.33
C TYR A 768 -6.13 -23.74 -3.50
N LEU A 769 -5.27 -24.33 -4.36
CA LEU A 769 -3.91 -23.85 -4.56
C LEU A 769 -3.94 -22.44 -5.15
N ASP A 770 -3.43 -21.50 -4.38
CA ASP A 770 -3.41 -20.06 -4.61
C ASP A 770 -2.00 -19.60 -5.02
N TYR A 771 -0.99 -20.18 -4.36
CA TYR A 771 0.42 -19.86 -4.53
C TYR A 771 1.22 -21.13 -4.83
N LEU A 772 1.93 -21.14 -5.97
CA LEU A 772 2.87 -22.19 -6.34
C LEU A 772 4.23 -21.59 -6.69
N ASP A 773 5.25 -22.02 -5.96
CA ASP A 773 6.64 -21.70 -6.26
C ASP A 773 7.43 -22.99 -6.47
N VAL A 774 7.92 -23.16 -7.69
CA VAL A 774 8.78 -24.28 -8.11
C VAL A 774 10.06 -23.74 -8.76
N SER A 775 10.51 -22.58 -8.30
CA SER A 775 11.73 -21.93 -8.77
C SER A 775 13.02 -22.68 -8.39
N SER A 776 14.11 -22.39 -9.11
CA SER A 776 15.44 -22.95 -8.87
C SER A 776 15.47 -24.48 -8.81
N ASN A 777 14.76 -25.14 -9.73
CA ASN A 777 14.82 -26.58 -9.95
C ASN A 777 15.50 -26.90 -11.29
N ASN A 778 15.30 -28.10 -11.82
CA ASN A 778 15.83 -28.50 -13.13
C ASN A 778 14.70 -28.88 -14.09
N ILE A 779 13.52 -28.26 -13.93
CA ILE A 779 12.31 -28.58 -14.71
C ILE A 779 12.51 -28.15 -16.16
N SER A 780 12.34 -29.08 -17.09
CA SER A 780 12.63 -28.85 -18.51
C SER A 780 11.40 -28.80 -19.41
N GLU A 781 10.23 -29.22 -18.92
CA GLU A 781 8.98 -29.19 -19.68
C GLU A 781 7.76 -29.03 -18.75
N LEU A 782 6.71 -28.39 -19.26
CA LEU A 782 5.40 -28.28 -18.62
C LEU A 782 4.33 -28.82 -19.56
N SER A 783 3.53 -29.77 -19.07
CA SER A 783 2.44 -30.36 -19.84
C SER A 783 1.20 -29.47 -19.87
N ALA A 784 0.42 -29.53 -20.95
CA ALA A 784 -0.76 -28.67 -21.17
C ALA A 784 -1.89 -28.85 -20.13
N ASP A 785 -1.95 -29.99 -19.44
CA ASP A 785 -2.96 -30.34 -18.44
C ASP A 785 -2.48 -30.17 -16.99
N LEU A 786 -1.25 -29.67 -16.79
CA LEU A 786 -0.60 -29.57 -15.49
C LEU A 786 -1.44 -28.82 -14.45
N PHE A 787 -2.05 -27.70 -14.85
CA PHE A 787 -2.81 -26.79 -13.98
C PHE A 787 -4.34 -26.88 -14.18
N ASP A 788 -4.85 -27.93 -14.85
CA ASP A 788 -6.29 -28.05 -15.13
C ASP A 788 -7.18 -28.15 -13.86
N ASN A 789 -6.59 -28.47 -12.70
CA ASN A 789 -7.28 -28.65 -11.42
C ASN A 789 -6.94 -27.58 -10.35
N THR A 790 -6.32 -26.46 -10.75
CA THR A 790 -5.93 -25.35 -9.85
C THR A 790 -6.58 -24.03 -10.28
N PRO A 791 -7.93 -23.93 -10.32
CA PRO A 791 -8.64 -22.80 -10.95
C PRO A 791 -8.51 -21.47 -10.20
N VAL A 792 -8.01 -21.49 -8.97
CA VAL A 792 -7.83 -20.32 -8.10
C VAL A 792 -6.36 -19.91 -7.94
N LEU A 793 -5.45 -20.45 -8.75
CA LEU A 793 -4.04 -20.10 -8.70
C LEU A 793 -3.85 -18.62 -9.08
N HIS A 794 -3.40 -17.80 -8.14
CA HIS A 794 -3.13 -16.37 -8.33
C HIS A 794 -1.65 -16.10 -8.61
N GLN A 795 -0.74 -16.87 -7.99
CA GLN A 795 0.70 -16.65 -8.12
C GLN A 795 1.43 -17.93 -8.53
N LEU A 796 2.22 -17.83 -9.60
CA LEU A 796 2.99 -18.94 -10.15
C LEU A 796 4.43 -18.51 -10.42
N TYR A 797 5.37 -19.12 -9.70
CA TYR A 797 6.80 -18.89 -9.86
C TYR A 797 7.48 -20.13 -10.45
N LEU A 798 8.06 -19.96 -11.63
CA LEU A 798 8.76 -20.99 -12.40
C LEU A 798 10.22 -20.60 -12.68
N ALA A 799 10.70 -19.51 -12.09
CA ALA A 799 12.02 -18.95 -12.37
C ALA A 799 13.16 -19.95 -12.18
N GLU A 800 14.28 -19.73 -12.88
CA GLU A 800 15.50 -20.56 -12.78
C GLU A 800 15.25 -22.06 -13.08
N ASN A 801 14.44 -22.35 -14.12
CA ASN A 801 14.19 -23.71 -14.60
C ASN A 801 14.47 -23.83 -16.11
N PRO A 802 15.18 -24.85 -16.60
CA PRO A 802 15.57 -24.94 -18.02
C PRO A 802 14.43 -25.34 -19.00
N LEU A 803 13.31 -24.62 -19.01
CA LEU A 803 12.08 -24.91 -19.76
C LEU A 803 12.26 -24.85 -21.28
N ARG A 804 13.00 -23.87 -21.81
CA ARG A 804 13.25 -23.61 -23.25
C ARG A 804 12.02 -23.30 -24.13
N VAL A 805 10.92 -24.02 -23.97
CA VAL A 805 9.65 -23.88 -24.70
C VAL A 805 8.46 -24.09 -23.78
N LEU A 806 7.30 -23.49 -24.12
CA LEU A 806 6.04 -23.67 -23.40
C LEU A 806 4.95 -24.21 -24.34
N ASP A 807 4.11 -25.10 -23.83
CA ASP A 807 2.89 -25.52 -24.51
C ASP A 807 1.84 -24.39 -24.42
N VAL A 808 1.23 -24.04 -25.56
CA VAL A 808 0.23 -22.94 -25.65
C VAL A 808 -0.97 -23.13 -24.70
N GLY A 809 -1.27 -24.37 -24.30
CA GLY A 809 -2.40 -24.70 -23.45
C GLY A 809 -2.10 -24.69 -21.95
N VAL A 810 -0.84 -24.53 -21.51
CA VAL A 810 -0.44 -24.76 -20.11
C VAL A 810 -1.16 -23.85 -19.12
N PHE A 811 -1.49 -22.61 -19.50
CA PHE A 811 -2.15 -21.63 -18.61
C PHE A 811 -3.67 -21.48 -18.82
N ARG A 812 -4.28 -22.29 -19.71
CA ARG A 812 -5.68 -22.09 -20.16
C ARG A 812 -6.77 -22.19 -19.08
N LYS A 813 -6.44 -22.74 -17.90
CA LYS A 813 -7.38 -22.98 -16.78
C LYS A 813 -7.07 -22.17 -15.53
N VAL A 814 -6.06 -21.31 -15.57
CA VAL A 814 -5.61 -20.50 -14.42
C VAL A 814 -5.89 -19.01 -14.64
N GLY A 815 -7.12 -18.68 -15.08
CA GLY A 815 -7.54 -17.29 -15.35
C GLY A 815 -7.63 -16.38 -14.11
N ALA A 816 -7.35 -16.92 -12.93
CA ALA A 816 -7.20 -16.17 -11.68
C ALA A 816 -5.79 -15.59 -11.49
N LEU A 817 -4.78 -16.00 -12.29
CA LEU A 817 -3.40 -15.55 -12.14
C LEU A 817 -3.29 -14.02 -12.16
N THR A 818 -2.62 -13.47 -11.16
CA THR A 818 -2.20 -12.08 -11.03
C THR A 818 -0.70 -11.93 -11.21
N VAL A 819 0.09 -12.95 -10.86
CA VAL A 819 1.56 -12.97 -11.00
C VAL A 819 2.01 -14.23 -11.71
N LEU A 820 2.84 -14.07 -12.75
CA LEU A 820 3.52 -15.17 -13.44
C LEU A 820 5.00 -14.84 -13.62
N ASP A 821 5.85 -15.66 -13.01
CA ASP A 821 7.30 -15.52 -13.11
C ASP A 821 7.92 -16.67 -13.90
N LEU A 822 8.53 -16.31 -15.02
CA LEU A 822 9.24 -17.18 -15.97
C LEU A 822 10.68 -16.69 -16.19
N GLU A 823 11.26 -15.96 -15.23
CA GLU A 823 12.61 -15.43 -15.33
C GLU A 823 13.68 -16.53 -15.32
N ASP A 824 14.74 -16.36 -16.13
CA ASP A 824 15.84 -17.33 -16.24
C ASP A 824 15.37 -18.78 -16.55
N THR A 825 14.40 -18.90 -17.47
CA THR A 825 13.85 -20.21 -17.88
C THR A 825 14.37 -20.74 -19.21
N LEU A 826 15.42 -20.08 -19.74
CA LEU A 826 16.04 -20.37 -21.04
C LEU A 826 15.08 -20.32 -22.24
N LEU A 827 13.93 -19.66 -22.12
CA LEU A 827 12.91 -19.59 -23.17
C LEU A 827 13.45 -18.92 -24.43
N THR A 828 13.25 -19.56 -25.58
CA THR A 828 13.70 -19.02 -26.88
C THR A 828 12.59 -18.35 -27.69
N ASP A 829 11.33 -18.72 -27.45
CA ASP A 829 10.15 -18.18 -28.14
C ASP A 829 8.89 -18.27 -27.23
N LEU A 830 7.87 -17.48 -27.54
CA LEU A 830 6.56 -17.49 -26.88
C LEU A 830 5.45 -17.67 -27.93
N PRO A 831 4.70 -18.79 -27.90
CA PRO A 831 3.66 -19.01 -28.89
C PRO A 831 2.52 -18.01 -28.73
N VAL A 832 1.94 -17.56 -29.86
CA VAL A 832 0.77 -16.67 -29.86
C VAL A 832 -0.38 -17.34 -29.11
N GLY A 833 -0.95 -16.62 -28.15
CA GLY A 833 -2.06 -17.07 -27.31
C GLY A 833 -1.67 -17.86 -26.06
N ILE A 834 -0.37 -17.96 -25.74
CA ILE A 834 0.11 -18.61 -24.50
C ILE A 834 -0.51 -18.03 -23.23
N PHE A 835 -0.88 -16.75 -23.24
CA PHE A 835 -1.46 -16.02 -22.10
C PHE A 835 -2.97 -15.74 -22.25
N ASP A 836 -3.65 -16.35 -23.23
CA ASP A 836 -5.09 -16.12 -23.45
C ASP A 836 -5.91 -16.49 -22.21
N GLY A 837 -6.90 -15.65 -21.89
CA GLY A 837 -7.75 -15.85 -20.72
C GLY A 837 -7.15 -15.41 -19.38
N LEU A 838 -5.91 -14.93 -19.33
CA LEU A 838 -5.27 -14.40 -18.10
C LEU A 838 -5.65 -12.93 -17.85
N PHE A 839 -6.96 -12.63 -17.87
CA PHE A 839 -7.48 -11.26 -17.80
C PHE A 839 -7.14 -10.50 -16.50
N LYS A 840 -6.78 -11.24 -15.44
CA LYS A 840 -6.41 -10.71 -14.12
C LYS A 840 -4.89 -10.57 -13.93
N LEU A 841 -4.07 -10.97 -14.90
CA LEU A 841 -2.62 -10.92 -14.76
C LEU A 841 -2.18 -9.46 -14.63
N GLU A 842 -1.48 -9.14 -13.56
CA GLU A 842 -0.96 -7.80 -13.25
C GLU A 842 0.54 -7.71 -13.48
N GLU A 843 1.27 -8.79 -13.20
CA GLU A 843 2.74 -8.85 -13.24
C GLU A 843 3.21 -10.07 -14.03
N LEU A 844 4.06 -9.83 -15.02
CA LEU A 844 4.66 -10.86 -15.86
C LEU A 844 6.18 -10.67 -15.94
N PHE A 845 6.92 -11.66 -15.45
CA PHE A 845 8.38 -11.68 -15.47
C PHE A 845 8.89 -12.67 -16.52
N LEU A 846 9.62 -12.14 -17.51
CA LEU A 846 10.21 -12.88 -18.63
C LEU A 846 11.71 -12.51 -18.79
N GLY A 847 12.31 -11.93 -17.76
CA GLY A 847 13.71 -11.52 -17.75
C GLY A 847 14.68 -12.70 -17.93
N ASN A 848 15.94 -12.41 -18.25
CA ASN A 848 17.03 -13.39 -18.25
C ASN A 848 16.81 -14.62 -19.17
N ASN A 849 15.98 -14.50 -20.21
CA ASN A 849 15.68 -15.58 -21.14
C ASN A 849 16.55 -15.51 -22.41
N LYS A 850 16.10 -16.14 -23.51
CA LYS A 850 16.76 -16.16 -24.82
C LYS A 850 15.77 -15.71 -25.93
N LEU A 851 14.77 -14.92 -25.57
CA LEU A 851 13.74 -14.43 -26.49
C LEU A 851 14.36 -13.45 -27.48
N SER A 852 14.04 -13.60 -28.77
CA SER A 852 14.57 -12.74 -29.83
C SER A 852 13.49 -12.11 -30.71
N ASN A 853 12.33 -12.75 -30.79
CA ASN A 853 11.18 -12.29 -31.55
C ASN A 853 9.93 -12.38 -30.68
N LEU A 854 9.06 -11.37 -30.76
CA LEU A 854 7.79 -11.30 -30.06
C LEU A 854 6.69 -10.92 -31.06
N PRO A 855 5.97 -11.89 -31.64
CA PRO A 855 4.96 -11.61 -32.65
C PRO A 855 3.77 -10.87 -32.05
N ASN A 856 3.09 -10.05 -32.88
CA ASN A 856 1.83 -9.42 -32.49
C ASN A 856 0.81 -10.50 -32.05
N GLY A 857 0.15 -10.25 -30.93
CA GLY A 857 -0.79 -11.17 -30.30
C GLY A 857 -0.18 -12.09 -29.22
N THR A 858 1.14 -12.03 -28.97
CA THR A 858 1.75 -12.77 -27.83
C THR A 858 1.13 -12.33 -26.49
N PHE A 859 0.89 -11.03 -26.29
CA PHE A 859 0.34 -10.46 -25.04
C PHE A 859 -1.13 -10.02 -25.16
N ARG A 860 -1.92 -10.64 -26.05
CA ARG A 860 -3.33 -10.29 -26.19
C ARG A 860 -4.13 -10.63 -24.92
N GLU A 861 -5.24 -9.94 -24.72
CA GLU A 861 -6.15 -10.14 -23.57
C GLU A 861 -5.58 -9.87 -22.16
N LEU A 862 -4.35 -9.38 -22.03
CA LEU A 862 -3.72 -9.03 -20.75
C LEU A 862 -4.18 -7.66 -20.21
N TYR A 863 -5.49 -7.49 -20.07
CA TYR A 863 -6.12 -6.18 -19.79
C TYR A 863 -5.76 -5.55 -18.44
N SER A 864 -5.36 -6.37 -17.47
CA SER A 864 -4.99 -5.93 -16.12
C SER A 864 -3.48 -5.74 -15.95
N LEU A 865 -2.66 -6.06 -16.96
CA LEU A 865 -1.21 -6.06 -16.81
C LEU A 865 -0.70 -4.66 -16.54
N ARG A 866 0.07 -4.53 -15.47
CA ARG A 866 0.67 -3.28 -14.98
C ARG A 866 2.18 -3.29 -15.10
N MET A 867 2.81 -4.45 -14.99
CA MET A 867 4.25 -4.61 -14.98
C MET A 867 4.69 -5.74 -15.91
N LEU A 868 5.66 -5.46 -16.77
CA LEU A 868 6.23 -6.43 -17.72
C LEU A 868 7.75 -6.35 -17.74
N TRP A 869 8.42 -7.46 -17.38
CA TRP A 869 9.88 -7.55 -17.41
C TRP A 869 10.33 -8.41 -18.58
N LEU A 870 11.06 -7.80 -19.52
CA LEU A 870 11.66 -8.45 -20.69
C LEU A 870 13.18 -8.23 -20.73
N SER A 871 13.77 -7.86 -19.59
CA SER A 871 15.20 -7.57 -19.45
C SER A 871 16.10 -8.77 -19.80
N ASN A 872 17.33 -8.50 -20.22
CA ASN A 872 18.36 -9.50 -20.52
C ASN A 872 17.88 -10.64 -21.43
N ASN A 873 17.31 -10.27 -22.57
CA ASN A 873 16.92 -11.17 -23.64
C ASN A 873 17.79 -10.91 -24.88
N SER A 874 17.32 -11.26 -26.07
CA SER A 874 17.99 -10.98 -27.35
C SER A 874 17.05 -10.30 -28.35
N ILE A 875 16.13 -9.47 -27.85
CA ILE A 875 15.12 -8.78 -28.65
C ILE A 875 15.79 -7.68 -29.47
N GLU A 876 15.65 -7.75 -30.79
CA GLU A 876 16.21 -6.77 -31.73
C GLU A 876 15.16 -5.75 -32.21
N HIS A 877 13.90 -6.19 -32.31
CA HIS A 877 12.78 -5.39 -32.79
C HIS A 877 11.51 -5.70 -31.99
N VAL A 878 10.64 -4.71 -31.84
CA VAL A 878 9.33 -4.84 -31.19
C VAL A 878 8.25 -4.46 -32.20
N ASP A 879 7.22 -5.30 -32.36
CA ASP A 879 6.09 -4.99 -33.24
C ASP A 879 5.31 -3.76 -32.71
N PRO A 880 4.94 -2.78 -33.56
CA PRO A 880 4.25 -1.56 -33.12
C PRO A 880 2.94 -1.78 -32.36
N PHE A 881 2.28 -2.93 -32.54
CA PHE A 881 1.00 -3.25 -31.90
C PHE A 881 1.12 -4.33 -30.82
N LEU A 882 2.33 -4.78 -30.48
CA LEU A 882 2.57 -5.88 -29.55
C LEU A 882 1.86 -5.69 -28.20
N PHE A 883 1.77 -4.44 -27.74
CA PHE A 883 1.25 -4.09 -26.43
C PHE A 883 -0.18 -3.53 -26.43
N ALA A 884 -0.88 -3.51 -27.58
CA ALA A 884 -2.17 -2.82 -27.73
C ALA A 884 -3.25 -3.26 -26.72
N ASP A 885 -3.24 -4.51 -26.28
CA ASP A 885 -4.24 -5.09 -25.38
C ASP A 885 -3.89 -4.99 -23.88
N MET A 886 -2.92 -4.16 -23.50
CA MET A 886 -2.50 -3.94 -22.11
C MET A 886 -2.69 -2.48 -21.67
N PRO A 887 -3.92 -1.95 -21.59
CA PRO A 887 -4.16 -0.52 -21.38
C PRO A 887 -3.74 -0.01 -19.99
N ARG A 888 -3.49 -0.91 -19.03
CA ARG A 888 -3.09 -0.59 -17.66
C ARG A 888 -1.57 -0.68 -17.41
N LEU A 889 -0.78 -0.93 -18.45
CA LEU A 889 0.67 -1.07 -18.33
C LEU A 889 1.29 0.23 -17.82
N LYS A 890 1.92 0.17 -16.65
CA LYS A 890 2.57 1.31 -15.98
C LYS A 890 4.08 1.22 -16.06
N GLU A 891 4.62 0.01 -16.07
CA GLU A 891 6.05 -0.25 -16.02
C GLU A 891 6.46 -1.35 -17.00
N ILE A 892 7.51 -1.07 -17.77
CA ILE A 892 8.13 -2.07 -18.63
C ILE A 892 9.65 -1.94 -18.57
N SER A 893 10.31 -3.08 -18.38
CA SER A 893 11.77 -3.19 -18.54
C SER A 893 12.10 -3.95 -19.82
N LEU A 894 12.91 -3.32 -20.66
CA LEU A 894 13.51 -3.86 -21.88
C LEU A 894 15.03 -3.77 -21.80
N ASP A 895 15.58 -3.72 -20.58
CA ASP A 895 17.02 -3.59 -20.36
C ASP A 895 17.80 -4.76 -20.97
N ASP A 896 19.08 -4.54 -21.27
CA ASP A 896 20.03 -5.57 -21.72
C ASP A 896 19.51 -6.40 -22.92
N ASN A 897 18.89 -5.71 -23.88
CA ASN A 897 18.46 -6.29 -25.15
C ASN A 897 19.34 -5.79 -26.31
N ARG A 898 18.86 -5.88 -27.55
CA ARG A 898 19.60 -5.47 -28.76
C ARG A 898 18.86 -4.40 -29.56
N LEU A 899 17.96 -3.67 -28.89
CA LEU A 899 17.11 -2.66 -29.52
C LEU A 899 17.94 -1.49 -30.03
N THR A 900 17.61 -1.02 -31.23
CA THR A 900 18.24 0.17 -31.84
C THR A 900 17.29 1.37 -31.93
N SER A 901 15.98 1.13 -31.88
CA SER A 901 14.91 2.13 -31.95
C SER A 901 13.59 1.57 -31.38
N LEU A 902 12.68 2.46 -30.98
CA LEU A 902 11.27 2.13 -30.73
C LEU A 902 10.39 2.82 -31.80
N ASP A 903 9.34 2.14 -32.25
CA ASP A 903 8.35 2.72 -33.18
C ASP A 903 7.44 3.71 -32.42
N ASP A 904 7.06 4.83 -33.05
CA ASP A 904 6.27 5.90 -32.44
C ASP A 904 4.79 5.52 -32.22
N ARG A 905 4.32 4.43 -32.83
CA ARG A 905 2.99 3.86 -32.57
C ARG A 905 2.99 2.85 -31.43
N LEU A 906 4.17 2.39 -31.02
CA LEU A 906 4.31 1.53 -29.86
C LEU A 906 3.75 2.27 -28.63
N PHE A 907 2.99 1.57 -27.80
CA PHE A 907 2.32 2.14 -26.62
C PHE A 907 1.21 3.17 -26.91
N ALA A 908 0.70 3.29 -28.14
CA ALA A 908 -0.38 4.25 -28.45
C ALA A 908 -1.68 4.01 -27.63
N ALA A 909 -1.89 2.79 -27.11
CA ALA A 909 -3.01 2.44 -26.25
C ALA A 909 -2.68 2.53 -24.74
N GLN A 910 -1.42 2.78 -24.37
CA GLN A 910 -0.88 2.73 -23.01
C GLN A 910 -0.66 4.15 -22.46
N LEU A 911 -1.74 4.92 -22.31
CA LEU A 911 -1.73 6.29 -21.79
C LEU A 911 -1.44 6.40 -20.29
N ALA A 912 -0.93 5.34 -19.66
CA ALA A 912 -0.62 5.27 -18.23
C ALA A 912 0.82 4.80 -17.95
N LEU A 913 1.67 4.68 -18.99
CA LEU A 913 3.07 4.26 -18.82
C LEU A 913 3.85 5.34 -18.05
N GLN A 914 4.44 4.94 -16.92
CA GLN A 914 5.16 5.80 -15.98
C GLN A 914 6.66 5.50 -15.96
N ASN A 915 7.03 4.22 -16.04
CA ASN A 915 8.42 3.76 -15.90
C ASN A 915 8.85 2.98 -17.15
N LEU A 916 9.93 3.42 -17.78
CA LEU A 916 10.50 2.78 -18.97
C LEU A 916 12.00 2.57 -18.79
N HIS A 917 12.40 1.30 -18.76
CA HIS A 917 13.80 0.89 -18.64
C HIS A 917 14.32 0.35 -19.97
N LEU A 918 15.37 0.98 -20.51
CA LEU A 918 15.96 0.71 -21.82
C LEU A 918 17.50 0.64 -21.77
N SER A 919 18.07 0.47 -20.57
CA SER A 919 19.50 0.39 -20.36
C SER A 919 20.12 -0.83 -21.05
N GLY A 920 21.41 -0.82 -21.37
CA GLY A 920 22.11 -1.98 -21.96
C GLY A 920 21.70 -2.33 -23.40
N ASN A 921 21.12 -1.39 -24.15
CA ASN A 921 20.69 -1.57 -25.54
C ASN A 921 21.68 -0.94 -26.55
N ARG A 922 21.23 -0.69 -27.79
CA ARG A 922 22.03 -0.14 -28.89
C ARG A 922 21.44 1.16 -29.46
N PHE A 923 20.73 1.93 -28.64
CA PHE A 923 20.17 3.20 -29.07
C PHE A 923 21.28 4.22 -29.39
N VAL A 924 21.20 4.88 -30.54
CA VAL A 924 22.12 5.96 -30.94
C VAL A 924 21.52 7.35 -30.69
N ALA A 925 20.19 7.45 -30.74
CA ALA A 925 19.43 8.62 -30.35
C ALA A 925 18.10 8.20 -29.74
N PHE A 926 17.56 9.03 -28.84
CA PHE A 926 16.25 8.81 -28.24
C PHE A 926 15.47 10.13 -28.15
N ASP A 927 14.35 10.24 -28.85
CA ASP A 927 13.48 11.42 -28.83
C ASP A 927 12.14 11.10 -28.16
N LEU A 928 12.06 11.38 -26.85
CA LEU A 928 10.85 11.18 -26.06
C LEU A 928 9.70 12.06 -26.59
N THR A 929 9.97 13.20 -27.23
CA THR A 929 8.93 14.14 -27.68
C THR A 929 8.06 13.58 -28.81
N THR A 930 8.53 12.52 -29.48
CA THR A 930 7.79 11.82 -30.54
C THR A 930 6.89 10.70 -30.03
N MET A 931 6.97 10.37 -28.74
CA MET A 931 6.31 9.20 -28.16
C MET A 931 4.91 9.52 -27.60
N PRO A 932 3.88 8.70 -27.84
CA PRO A 932 2.51 8.95 -27.34
C PRO A 932 2.38 9.04 -25.82
N TYR A 933 3.22 8.29 -25.10
CA TYR A 933 3.25 8.19 -23.63
C TYR A 933 4.15 9.25 -22.96
N ALA A 934 4.72 10.17 -23.73
CA ALA A 934 5.70 11.13 -23.23
C ALA A 934 5.20 12.09 -22.15
N SER A 935 3.88 12.25 -22.04
CA SER A 935 3.22 13.09 -21.03
C SER A 935 3.01 12.39 -19.69
N THR A 936 3.04 11.06 -19.66
CA THR A 936 2.81 10.25 -18.46
C THR A 936 4.08 9.62 -17.89
N LEU A 937 5.17 9.63 -18.68
CA LEU A 937 6.44 9.05 -18.27
C LEU A 937 7.11 9.89 -17.17
N ILE A 938 7.41 9.23 -16.05
CA ILE A 938 8.04 9.80 -14.86
C ILE A 938 9.52 9.40 -14.80
N TYR A 939 9.81 8.13 -15.10
CA TYR A 939 11.13 7.53 -15.01
C TYR A 939 11.59 6.95 -16.36
N LEU A 940 12.80 7.31 -16.77
CA LEU A 940 13.45 6.82 -17.99
C LEU A 940 14.90 6.42 -17.70
N ALA A 941 15.21 5.13 -17.88
CA ALA A 941 16.57 4.62 -17.81
C ALA A 941 17.11 4.27 -19.20
N LEU A 942 18.30 4.78 -19.52
CA LEU A 942 18.97 4.70 -20.82
C LEU A 942 20.47 4.41 -20.70
N ASP A 943 20.90 3.92 -19.54
CA ASP A 943 22.31 3.67 -19.23
C ASP A 943 22.92 2.64 -20.19
N THR A 944 24.24 2.69 -20.41
CA THR A 944 24.96 1.71 -21.22
C THR A 944 24.34 1.52 -22.62
N ASN A 945 24.19 2.61 -23.37
CA ASN A 945 23.74 2.63 -24.77
C ASN A 945 24.82 3.23 -25.68
N GLN A 946 24.46 3.66 -26.89
CA GLN A 946 25.36 4.35 -27.83
C GLN A 946 24.87 5.79 -28.10
N LEU A 947 24.14 6.39 -27.15
CA LEU A 947 23.41 7.63 -27.34
C LEU A 947 24.36 8.80 -27.59
N ARG A 948 24.11 9.52 -28.69
CA ARG A 948 24.73 10.81 -29.02
C ARG A 948 23.79 11.99 -28.85
N SER A 949 22.49 11.72 -28.81
CA SER A 949 21.43 12.69 -28.61
C SER A 949 20.31 12.05 -27.79
N VAL A 950 19.82 12.78 -26.79
CA VAL A 950 18.62 12.44 -26.03
C VAL A 950 17.77 13.69 -25.91
N LYS A 951 16.49 13.58 -26.26
CA LYS A 951 15.54 14.69 -26.17
C LYS A 951 14.39 14.33 -25.24
N ILE A 952 14.18 15.14 -24.22
CA ILE A 952 13.20 14.89 -23.16
C ILE A 952 12.03 15.87 -23.15
N THR A 953 10.96 15.51 -22.45
CA THR A 953 9.74 16.31 -22.22
C THR A 953 9.72 16.95 -20.82
N PRO A 954 8.88 17.99 -20.62
CA PRO A 954 8.74 18.68 -19.32
C PRO A 954 8.29 17.80 -18.15
N GLY A 955 7.55 16.72 -18.44
CA GLY A 955 6.92 15.87 -17.42
C GLY A 955 7.89 14.90 -16.72
N LEU A 956 9.03 14.60 -17.34
CA LEU A 956 9.98 13.61 -16.84
C LEU A 956 10.62 14.07 -15.52
N GLU A 957 10.66 13.19 -14.52
CA GLU A 957 11.18 13.49 -13.18
C GLU A 957 12.55 12.83 -12.93
N PHE A 958 12.77 11.64 -13.49
CA PHE A 958 14.01 10.87 -13.31
C PHE A 958 14.58 10.45 -14.68
N LEU A 959 15.85 10.77 -14.91
CA LEU A 959 16.61 10.34 -16.08
C LEU A 959 17.98 9.78 -15.67
N THR A 960 18.25 8.54 -16.08
CA THR A 960 19.60 7.96 -16.06
C THR A 960 20.02 7.65 -17.50
N ALA A 961 21.21 8.12 -17.89
CA ALA A 961 21.77 7.90 -19.22
C ALA A 961 23.30 7.77 -19.13
N ASP A 962 23.76 7.03 -18.14
CA ASP A 962 25.17 6.79 -17.84
C ASP A 962 25.82 5.94 -18.94
N ASP A 963 27.15 6.02 -19.06
CA ASP A 963 27.93 5.19 -19.98
C ASP A 963 27.48 5.29 -21.45
N ASN A 964 27.34 6.53 -21.94
CA ASN A 964 26.89 6.87 -23.29
C ASN A 964 27.89 7.84 -23.99
N GLN A 965 27.49 8.45 -25.12
CA GLN A 965 28.30 9.41 -25.89
C GLN A 965 27.65 10.81 -25.92
N LEU A 966 26.84 11.14 -24.92
CA LEU A 966 26.09 12.40 -24.85
C LEU A 966 27.02 13.57 -24.52
N SER A 967 26.81 14.71 -25.18
CA SER A 967 27.43 15.98 -24.80
C SER A 967 26.40 17.05 -24.40
N VAL A 968 25.11 16.74 -24.59
CA VAL A 968 23.97 17.63 -24.37
C VAL A 968 22.74 16.78 -24.03
N VAL A 969 21.89 17.30 -23.13
CA VAL A 969 20.50 16.86 -23.00
C VAL A 969 19.64 17.84 -23.80
N GLU A 970 19.04 17.37 -24.89
CA GLU A 970 18.13 18.16 -25.70
C GLU A 970 16.76 18.23 -25.03
N THR A 971 16.01 19.29 -25.31
CA THR A 971 14.68 19.48 -24.72
C THR A 971 13.70 20.05 -25.74
N SER A 972 12.40 19.94 -25.45
CA SER A 972 11.37 20.72 -26.12
C SER A 972 11.42 22.23 -25.78
N ASP A 973 10.71 23.07 -26.53
CA ASP A 973 10.46 24.46 -26.15
C ASP A 973 9.47 24.50 -24.99
N SER A 974 10.00 24.61 -23.77
CA SER A 974 9.22 24.78 -22.54
C SER A 974 10.01 25.60 -21.54
N ASP A 975 9.31 26.45 -20.80
CA ASP A 975 9.87 27.24 -19.71
C ASP A 975 9.96 26.44 -18.40
N TYR A 976 9.53 25.18 -18.40
CA TYR A 976 9.37 24.38 -17.19
C TYR A 976 9.76 22.91 -17.41
N TYR A 977 10.52 22.34 -16.46
CA TYR A 977 10.87 20.92 -16.41
C TYR A 977 10.73 20.38 -14.98
N ARG A 978 10.17 19.17 -14.84
CA ARG A 978 10.02 18.50 -13.53
C ARG A 978 11.26 17.75 -13.07
N LEU A 979 12.26 17.56 -13.94
CA LEU A 979 13.43 16.74 -13.70
C LEU A 979 14.09 17.02 -12.33
N ALA A 980 14.00 16.04 -11.45
CA ALA A 980 14.52 16.07 -10.08
C ALA A 980 15.85 15.32 -9.95
N THR A 981 16.03 14.23 -10.71
CA THR A 981 17.26 13.44 -10.72
C THR A 981 17.79 13.28 -12.15
N LEU A 982 19.07 13.59 -12.34
CA LEU A 982 19.79 13.40 -13.59
C LEU A 982 21.13 12.72 -13.34
N SER A 983 21.31 11.53 -13.92
CA SER A 983 22.61 10.86 -14.03
C SER A 983 23.03 10.79 -15.50
N VAL A 984 24.20 11.37 -15.81
CA VAL A 984 24.87 11.31 -17.12
C VAL A 984 26.35 10.99 -16.94
N GLN A 985 26.65 10.09 -16.01
CA GLN A 985 28.01 9.63 -15.73
C GLN A 985 28.68 9.05 -16.97
N ASN A 986 30.01 9.21 -17.07
CA ASN A 986 30.84 8.65 -18.13
C ASN A 986 30.31 8.92 -19.55
N ASN A 987 30.03 10.20 -19.81
CA ASN A 987 29.60 10.72 -21.10
C ASN A 987 30.65 11.71 -21.66
N SER A 988 30.27 12.51 -22.65
CA SER A 988 31.12 13.50 -23.34
C SER A 988 30.78 14.95 -22.99
N PHE A 989 30.20 15.23 -21.82
CA PHE A 989 29.89 16.61 -21.40
C PHE A 989 31.18 17.38 -21.10
N SER A 990 31.28 18.58 -21.70
CA SER A 990 32.37 19.54 -21.43
C SER A 990 31.94 20.74 -20.59
N SER A 991 30.62 20.95 -20.43
CA SER A 991 30.02 22.00 -19.60
C SER A 991 28.63 21.55 -19.11
N LEU A 992 28.06 22.30 -18.17
CA LEU A 992 26.70 22.10 -17.66
C LEU A 992 25.65 22.96 -18.39
N ASP A 993 26.00 23.60 -19.51
CA ASP A 993 25.15 24.64 -20.13
C ASP A 993 23.77 24.12 -20.55
N SER A 994 23.71 22.89 -21.04
CA SER A 994 22.45 22.23 -21.41
C SER A 994 21.61 21.79 -20.22
N ILE A 995 22.22 21.68 -19.03
CA ILE A 995 21.60 21.20 -17.81
C ILE A 995 21.03 22.37 -16.98
N TYR A 996 21.59 23.58 -17.08
CA TYR A 996 21.17 24.77 -16.32
C TYR A 996 19.71 25.21 -16.47
N ARG A 997 18.95 24.55 -17.34
CA ARG A 997 17.51 24.76 -17.53
C ARG A 997 16.63 23.92 -16.61
N PHE A 998 17.20 22.96 -15.87
CA PHE A 998 16.48 22.09 -14.94
C PHE A 998 16.56 22.67 -13.51
N ASP A 999 15.75 23.68 -13.22
CA ASP A 999 15.78 24.43 -11.96
C ASP A 999 15.25 23.65 -10.73
N ARG A 1000 14.59 22.52 -10.97
CA ARG A 1000 14.09 21.60 -9.95
C ARG A 1000 15.04 20.47 -9.57
N LEU A 1001 16.20 20.41 -10.21
CA LEU A 1001 17.16 19.34 -10.01
C LEU A 1001 17.61 19.28 -8.55
N GLN A 1002 17.41 18.11 -7.93
CA GLN A 1002 17.80 17.79 -6.57
C GLN A 1002 19.07 16.94 -6.55
N GLU A 1003 19.24 16.07 -7.54
CA GLU A 1003 20.39 15.18 -7.66
C GLU A 1003 20.99 15.26 -9.07
N LEU A 1004 22.30 15.52 -9.13
CA LEU A 1004 23.07 15.57 -10.36
C LEU A 1004 24.33 14.74 -10.25
N ASN A 1005 24.44 13.71 -11.09
CA ASN A 1005 25.66 12.93 -11.26
C ASN A 1005 26.24 13.16 -12.66
N VAL A 1006 27.41 13.81 -12.73
CA VAL A 1006 28.16 14.07 -13.97
C VAL A 1006 29.55 13.44 -13.94
N THR A 1007 29.79 12.52 -13.00
CA THR A 1007 31.06 11.81 -12.80
C THR A 1007 31.66 11.30 -14.12
N LEU A 1008 32.99 11.25 -14.23
CA LEU A 1008 33.70 10.72 -15.41
C LEU A 1008 33.45 11.47 -16.74
N ASN A 1009 32.89 12.69 -16.70
CA ASN A 1009 32.84 13.59 -17.85
C ASN A 1009 34.14 14.44 -17.97
N ARG A 1010 34.19 15.43 -18.87
CA ARG A 1010 35.36 16.33 -19.02
C ARG A 1010 34.98 17.80 -18.82
N ILE A 1011 34.54 18.13 -17.61
CA ILE A 1011 34.02 19.45 -17.25
C ILE A 1011 35.13 20.26 -16.59
N ALA A 1012 35.87 21.04 -17.38
CA ALA A 1012 37.02 21.82 -16.87
C ALA A 1012 36.60 22.94 -15.91
N VAL A 1013 35.41 23.52 -16.10
CA VAL A 1013 34.88 24.61 -15.26
C VAL A 1013 33.54 24.19 -14.67
N LEU A 1014 33.50 24.09 -13.35
CA LEU A 1014 32.29 23.83 -12.57
C LEU A 1014 31.90 25.11 -11.85
N ASP A 1015 31.21 26.02 -12.55
CA ASP A 1015 30.90 27.36 -12.03
C ASP A 1015 29.86 27.29 -10.91
N PHE A 1016 30.31 27.39 -9.67
CA PHE A 1016 29.42 27.28 -8.51
C PHE A 1016 28.48 28.50 -8.37
N ALA A 1017 28.80 29.66 -8.95
CA ALA A 1017 27.87 30.80 -8.97
C ALA A 1017 26.67 30.49 -9.88
N MET A 1018 26.95 29.87 -11.03
CA MET A 1018 25.91 29.38 -11.93
C MET A 1018 25.10 28.25 -11.28
N ILE A 1019 25.74 27.27 -10.64
CA ILE A 1019 25.04 26.20 -9.92
C ILE A 1019 24.13 26.76 -8.81
N ALA A 1020 24.61 27.72 -8.00
CA ALA A 1020 23.81 28.33 -6.94
C ALA A 1020 22.58 29.08 -7.46
N THR A 1021 22.66 29.64 -8.67
CA THR A 1021 21.55 30.40 -9.27
C THR A 1021 20.61 29.52 -10.09
N LYS A 1022 21.14 28.50 -10.77
CA LYS A 1022 20.38 27.65 -11.69
C LYS A 1022 19.83 26.39 -11.04
N PHE A 1023 20.43 25.89 -9.96
CA PHE A 1023 19.97 24.70 -9.25
C PHE A 1023 19.68 25.01 -7.77
N PRO A 1024 18.64 25.83 -7.49
CA PRO A 1024 18.32 26.25 -6.12
C PRO A 1024 17.91 25.10 -5.18
N ARG A 1025 17.57 23.92 -5.73
CA ARG A 1025 17.12 22.74 -4.99
C ARG A 1025 18.15 21.61 -4.92
N LEU A 1026 19.35 21.81 -5.47
CA LEU A 1026 20.35 20.75 -5.57
C LEU A 1026 20.86 20.34 -4.20
N THR A 1027 20.60 19.09 -3.83
CA THR A 1027 21.04 18.48 -2.57
C THR A 1027 22.23 17.55 -2.75
N VAL A 1028 22.35 16.91 -3.92
CA VAL A 1028 23.44 16.00 -4.27
C VAL A 1028 24.11 16.45 -5.57
N LEU A 1029 25.42 16.65 -5.53
CA LEU A 1029 26.25 16.86 -6.71
C LEU A 1029 27.46 15.94 -6.70
N ASN A 1030 27.51 15.02 -7.65
CA ASN A 1030 28.69 14.20 -7.90
C ASN A 1030 29.36 14.64 -9.20
N ALA A 1031 30.53 15.26 -9.09
CA ALA A 1031 31.38 15.70 -10.19
C ALA A 1031 32.82 15.15 -10.01
N SER A 1032 32.93 13.93 -9.48
CA SER A 1032 34.21 13.25 -9.32
C SER A 1032 34.80 12.81 -10.67
N VAL A 1033 36.13 12.77 -10.76
CA VAL A 1033 36.86 12.33 -11.97
C VAL A 1033 36.49 13.12 -13.24
N CYS A 1034 36.10 14.38 -13.11
CA CYS A 1034 35.64 15.22 -14.23
C CYS A 1034 36.73 16.08 -14.88
N ALA A 1035 37.98 16.01 -14.37
CA ALA A 1035 39.07 16.93 -14.68
C ALA A 1035 38.71 18.41 -14.43
N VAL A 1036 37.96 18.69 -13.36
CA VAL A 1036 37.62 20.07 -12.95
C VAL A 1036 38.91 20.81 -12.60
N GLU A 1037 39.16 21.91 -13.30
CA GLU A 1037 40.30 22.81 -13.11
C GLU A 1037 39.91 24.09 -12.38
N SER A 1038 38.65 24.53 -12.49
CA SER A 1038 38.16 25.74 -11.84
C SER A 1038 36.73 25.61 -11.32
N LEU A 1039 36.47 26.25 -10.18
CA LEU A 1039 35.12 26.39 -9.60
C LEU A 1039 34.39 27.68 -10.05
N GLY A 1040 34.89 28.34 -11.11
CA GLY A 1040 34.31 29.57 -11.66
C GLY A 1040 34.91 30.87 -11.11
N ARG A 1041 34.29 32.01 -11.49
CA ARG A 1041 34.68 33.36 -11.04
C ARG A 1041 33.94 33.71 -9.74
N THR A 1042 34.68 34.15 -8.73
CA THR A 1042 34.12 34.59 -7.44
C THR A 1042 34.16 36.10 -7.34
N ASP A 1043 33.29 36.77 -8.10
CA ASP A 1043 33.10 38.22 -7.92
C ASP A 1043 32.21 38.51 -6.70
N ASN A 1044 31.55 37.48 -6.12
CA ASN A 1044 30.77 37.53 -4.88
C ASN A 1044 30.63 36.12 -4.25
N PRO A 1045 30.76 35.91 -2.92
CA PRO A 1045 30.50 34.60 -2.30
C PRO A 1045 29.01 34.25 -2.35
N TYR A 1046 28.66 33.24 -3.15
CA TYR A 1046 27.33 32.63 -3.24
C TYR A 1046 27.15 31.52 -2.19
N GLU A 1047 25.89 31.19 -1.89
CA GLU A 1047 25.53 30.13 -0.95
C GLU A 1047 24.82 28.99 -1.68
N LEU A 1048 25.39 27.78 -1.63
CA LEU A 1048 24.73 26.55 -2.09
C LEU A 1048 23.87 26.05 -0.92
N LYS A 1049 22.70 26.68 -0.77
CA LYS A 1049 21.87 26.58 0.46
C LYS A 1049 21.38 25.17 0.75
N GLU A 1050 21.03 24.43 -0.30
CA GLU A 1050 20.42 23.10 -0.20
C GLU A 1050 21.40 21.95 -0.36
N LEU A 1051 22.65 22.22 -0.76
CA LEU A 1051 23.63 21.17 -1.06
C LEU A 1051 24.07 20.45 0.22
N GLN A 1052 23.79 19.14 0.28
CA GLN A 1052 24.08 18.26 1.41
C GLN A 1052 25.25 17.32 1.12
N HIS A 1053 25.35 16.84 -0.12
CA HIS A 1053 26.36 15.87 -0.53
C HIS A 1053 27.10 16.40 -1.76
N LEU A 1054 28.41 16.60 -1.63
CA LEU A 1054 29.28 17.08 -2.70
C LEU A 1054 30.48 16.16 -2.87
N ASP A 1055 30.64 15.63 -4.08
CA ASP A 1055 31.84 14.89 -4.47
C ASP A 1055 32.59 15.60 -5.60
N LEU A 1056 33.82 16.01 -5.29
CA LEU A 1056 34.80 16.62 -6.18
C LEU A 1056 36.11 15.82 -6.21
N SER A 1057 36.11 14.58 -5.74
CA SER A 1057 37.30 13.74 -5.68
C SER A 1057 37.90 13.49 -7.07
N ASN A 1058 39.21 13.19 -7.11
CA ASN A 1058 39.93 12.84 -8.34
C ASN A 1058 39.87 13.91 -9.46
N ASN A 1059 39.90 15.19 -9.09
CA ASN A 1059 39.93 16.31 -10.03
C ASN A 1059 41.31 17.00 -10.03
N THR A 1060 41.44 18.07 -10.83
CA THR A 1060 42.69 18.84 -10.96
C THR A 1060 42.69 20.14 -10.14
N LEU A 1061 41.75 20.28 -9.19
CA LEU A 1061 41.56 21.50 -8.41
C LEU A 1061 42.80 21.81 -7.57
N THR A 1062 43.18 23.09 -7.60
CA THR A 1062 44.26 23.62 -6.78
C THR A 1062 43.72 24.14 -5.45
N LYS A 1063 44.62 24.36 -4.48
CA LYS A 1063 44.27 25.02 -3.22
C LYS A 1063 43.59 26.39 -3.42
N ALA A 1064 43.98 27.15 -4.45
CA ALA A 1064 43.39 28.44 -4.75
C ALA A 1064 41.93 28.29 -5.20
N GLU A 1065 41.62 27.30 -6.03
CA GLU A 1065 40.24 27.03 -6.45
C GLU A 1065 39.39 26.49 -5.31
N MET A 1066 39.91 25.59 -4.48
CA MET A 1066 39.17 25.12 -3.31
C MET A 1066 38.87 26.25 -2.31
N SER A 1067 39.69 27.31 -2.28
CA SER A 1067 39.41 28.49 -1.46
C SER A 1067 38.28 29.37 -2.01
N LYS A 1068 37.84 29.14 -3.25
CA LYS A 1068 36.68 29.77 -3.87
C LYS A 1068 35.35 29.10 -3.53
N MET A 1069 35.37 27.96 -2.83
CA MET A 1069 34.16 27.31 -2.35
C MET A 1069 33.33 28.32 -1.55
N GLY A 1070 32.10 28.56 -2.00
CA GLY A 1070 31.11 29.37 -1.29
C GLY A 1070 30.67 28.73 0.02
N LYS A 1071 29.70 29.36 0.70
CA LYS A 1071 29.12 28.75 1.92
C LYS A 1071 28.15 27.63 1.53
N MET A 1072 28.19 26.53 2.27
CA MET A 1072 27.32 25.37 2.07
C MET A 1072 26.74 24.95 3.44
N PRO A 1073 25.76 25.70 3.96
CA PRO A 1073 25.30 25.58 5.36
C PRO A 1073 24.64 24.24 5.69
N ARG A 1074 24.25 23.46 4.67
CA ARG A 1074 23.63 22.13 4.82
C ARG A 1074 24.57 20.98 4.44
N LEU A 1075 25.84 21.25 4.13
CA LEU A 1075 26.78 20.23 3.67
C LEU A 1075 27.06 19.20 4.77
N LYS A 1076 26.60 17.96 4.56
CA LYS A 1076 26.79 16.82 5.44
C LYS A 1076 28.05 16.05 5.07
N THR A 1077 28.30 15.86 3.77
CA THR A 1077 29.46 15.10 3.28
C THR A 1077 30.17 15.82 2.15
N LEU A 1078 31.50 15.90 2.25
CA LEU A 1078 32.38 16.41 1.21
C LEU A 1078 33.43 15.36 0.88
N PHE A 1079 33.47 14.90 -0.37
CA PHE A 1079 34.54 14.08 -0.90
C PHE A 1079 35.43 14.94 -1.81
N SER A 1080 36.72 15.04 -1.48
CA SER A 1080 37.67 15.87 -2.26
C SER A 1080 39.07 15.26 -2.33
N ALA A 1081 39.18 13.94 -2.14
CA ALA A 1081 40.45 13.21 -2.21
C ALA A 1081 41.10 13.34 -3.61
N ASP A 1082 42.41 13.13 -3.67
CA ASP A 1082 43.17 13.02 -4.94
C ASP A 1082 43.07 14.23 -5.89
N ASN A 1083 42.91 15.42 -5.31
CA ASN A 1083 43.12 16.70 -5.98
C ASN A 1083 44.55 17.23 -5.77
N ARG A 1084 44.97 18.27 -6.52
CA ARG A 1084 46.31 18.91 -6.41
C ARG A 1084 46.40 19.85 -5.19
N ILE A 1085 46.07 19.34 -4.00
CA ILE A 1085 45.98 20.13 -2.75
C ILE A 1085 47.05 19.66 -1.76
N HIS A 1086 48.07 20.49 -1.53
CA HIS A 1086 49.05 20.26 -0.46
C HIS A 1086 48.65 21.03 0.82
N GLY A 1087 48.54 20.31 1.96
CA GLY A 1087 48.28 20.89 3.29
C GLY A 1087 46.80 21.21 3.59
N VAL A 1088 45.96 20.17 3.68
CA VAL A 1088 44.48 20.20 3.70
C VAL A 1088 43.86 20.66 5.04
N LEU A 1089 44.56 20.49 6.17
CA LEU A 1089 43.99 20.68 7.52
C LEU A 1089 43.46 22.11 7.80
N ARG A 1090 44.08 23.16 7.25
CA ARG A 1090 43.61 24.56 7.46
C ARG A 1090 42.44 24.98 6.58
N LEU A 1091 42.10 24.21 5.54
CA LEU A 1091 40.97 24.50 4.65
C LEU A 1091 39.65 24.00 5.25
N LEU A 1092 39.71 22.85 5.93
CA LEU A 1092 38.59 22.25 6.66
C LEU A 1092 38.10 23.13 7.83
N ASP A 1093 39.03 23.79 8.54
CA ASP A 1093 38.69 24.74 9.63
C ASP A 1093 37.90 25.98 9.18
N ARG A 1094 37.87 26.28 7.87
CA ARG A 1094 37.03 27.35 7.29
C ARG A 1094 35.67 26.85 6.83
N LEU A 1095 35.54 25.56 6.52
CA LEU A 1095 34.27 24.93 6.15
C LEU A 1095 33.48 24.48 7.40
N SER A 1096 34.16 24.19 8.52
CA SER A 1096 33.54 23.80 9.81
C SER A 1096 33.17 24.97 10.72
N LYS A 1097 33.53 26.20 10.36
CA LYS A 1097 33.03 27.43 10.99
C LYS A 1097 31.91 28.01 10.14
N PHE A 1098 30.79 27.31 10.00
CA PHE A 1098 29.41 27.86 9.91
C PHE A 1098 28.42 26.72 9.95
#